data_AF-A0A920TB64-F1
#
_entry.id   AF-A0A920TB64-F1
#
_cell.length_a   1.000
_cell.length_b   1.000
_cell.length_c   1.000
_cell.angle_alpha   90.00
_cell.angle_beta   90.00
_cell.angle_gamma   90.00
#
_symmetry.space_group_name_H-M   'P 1'
#
loop_
_entity.id
_entity.type
_entity.pdbx_description
1 polymer ?
#
loop_
_entity_poly.entity_id
_entity_poly.type
_entity_poly.pdbx_seq_one_letter_code
_entity_poly.pdbx_strand_id
1 'polypeptide(L)'
;MDHVLVSYEDENLRVTGENLNNVYQTNDENGRLAVGFRLNIIGATKFGELTGANEPDRSSGFYRHLAIILDGEVFSAPTLNERISGSGQISGDFTGEEINELIGVLKAGALEVPLKKEPVSELTISPTLGSDVQKKGVAAIGIASIAVVVFMIGYYRFSGIVAVVCLLLNLVLVMGMMIFIEATFTLPGLAGLVLTIGMAVDANVLIFERIREEQRRGGTVRMAIQNGFGRAFTTIVDANVTTLLVAVVLYMIGTDQVRGFAVTLFIGIVMSMFTALYVGRLLFDIWERRKRREQLKMNSLPGIAGREFNFVGRRRIAAVVSLLVIVCGMASVVKRGLSNFDIDFRGGRAVSFELRKSPVEATAEDIREKLAAVDKDNELSDSMSLEELTGIEGEDQDTSTDGRRRFRLRTTTTEDGSAETDSVNEKIQNWIDMAFKQDAEYELTTMSVTSEPESKINDPSDADYHTGHEVRVSLVSDDKVQRENARAYVADALAAVRGGDSSQAELDFEIRAADDPGEPGAAVATKWAIRFKKGVLRDQVKKTIATMTETIDGKPQFDEVTSFASAVANEMRQSAVLAMLFSLIAIVGYIWFRFQRIDFGLAAVVALVHDVLVVLGGWPLPAWPPRKWGSMAVCCSYRTSRSTCR
;
A
#
# COMPACT_ATOMS: atom_id res chain seq x y z
N MET A 1 -1.23 39.92 -21.14
CA MET A 1 -2.47 39.56 -20.42
C MET A 1 -3.60 40.24 -21.18
N ASP A 2 -4.27 39.48 -22.04
CA ASP A 2 -5.39 39.99 -22.82
C ASP A 2 -6.62 39.99 -21.91
N HIS A 3 -6.98 41.16 -21.38
CA HIS A 3 -8.16 41.31 -20.55
C HIS A 3 -9.40 41.32 -21.45
N VAL A 4 -10.22 40.27 -21.37
CA VAL A 4 -11.52 40.20 -22.05
C VAL A 4 -12.58 40.84 -21.17
N LEU A 5 -13.32 41.81 -21.71
CA LEU A 5 -14.45 42.43 -21.03
C LEU A 5 -15.67 41.49 -21.12
N VAL A 6 -15.96 40.79 -20.02
CA VAL A 6 -17.14 39.93 -19.90
C VAL A 6 -18.29 40.76 -19.34
N SER A 7 -19.35 40.94 -20.11
CA SER A 7 -20.60 41.54 -19.65
C SER A 7 -21.43 40.46 -18.97
N TYR A 8 -21.73 40.63 -17.68
CA TYR A 8 -22.64 39.73 -16.98
C TYR A 8 -24.07 40.26 -17.09
N GLU A 9 -24.97 39.48 -17.69
CA GLU A 9 -26.41 39.75 -17.61
C GLU A 9 -26.97 39.54 -16.20
N ASP A 10 -28.20 40.05 -16.00
CA ASP A 10 -29.01 39.92 -14.79
C ASP A 10 -28.99 38.46 -14.28
N GLU A 11 -28.84 38.29 -12.97
CA GLU A 11 -28.69 36.99 -12.30
C GLU A 11 -29.82 36.02 -12.66
N ASN A 12 -31.00 36.55 -12.98
CA ASN A 12 -32.18 35.78 -13.36
C ASN A 12 -32.06 35.11 -14.75
N LEU A 13 -31.22 35.63 -15.65
CA LEU A 13 -31.02 35.14 -17.02
C LEU A 13 -29.79 34.24 -17.16
N ARG A 14 -28.99 34.08 -16.10
CA ARG A 14 -27.79 33.24 -16.12
C ARG A 14 -28.15 31.76 -16.18
N VAL A 15 -27.45 31.04 -17.05
CA VAL A 15 -27.54 29.59 -17.21
C VAL A 15 -26.31 28.95 -16.59
N THR A 16 -26.53 28.00 -15.69
CA THR A 16 -25.46 27.30 -14.96
C THR A 16 -25.42 25.82 -15.33
N GLY A 17 -24.42 25.09 -14.83
CA GLY A 17 -24.31 23.64 -15.03
C GLY A 17 -25.55 22.86 -14.57
N GLU A 18 -26.28 23.33 -13.55
CA GLU A 18 -27.54 22.71 -13.08
C GLU A 18 -28.64 22.70 -14.16
N ASN A 19 -28.54 23.61 -15.13
CA ASN A 19 -29.49 23.73 -16.21
C ASN A 19 -29.19 22.80 -17.40
N LEU A 20 -28.02 22.14 -17.42
CA LEU A 20 -27.64 21.15 -18.43
C LEU A 20 -28.24 19.78 -18.08
N ASN A 21 -29.03 19.24 -19.00
CA ASN A 21 -29.64 17.92 -18.88
C ASN A 21 -28.74 16.83 -19.51
N ASN A 22 -28.16 17.14 -20.68
CA ASN A 22 -27.26 16.20 -21.36
C ASN A 22 -26.26 16.94 -22.24
N VAL A 23 -25.05 16.41 -22.33
CA VAL A 23 -23.98 16.90 -23.20
C VAL A 23 -23.39 15.70 -23.92
N TYR A 24 -23.29 15.80 -25.25
CA TYR A 24 -22.87 14.69 -26.11
C TYR A 24 -22.05 15.18 -27.29
N GLN A 25 -21.20 14.29 -27.80
CA GLN A 25 -20.48 14.56 -29.04
C GLN A 25 -21.45 14.50 -30.23
N THR A 26 -21.34 15.47 -31.12
CA THR A 26 -22.07 15.53 -32.39
C THR A 26 -21.15 16.02 -33.49
N ASN A 27 -21.64 16.11 -34.73
CA ASN A 27 -20.89 16.66 -35.84
C ASN A 27 -21.61 17.89 -36.38
N ASP A 28 -20.84 18.89 -36.79
CA ASP A 28 -21.34 20.09 -37.44
C ASP A 28 -21.76 19.82 -38.90
N GLU A 29 -22.44 20.78 -39.53
CA GLU A 29 -22.92 20.69 -40.92
C GLU A 29 -21.80 20.34 -41.93
N ASN A 30 -20.56 20.69 -41.59
CA ASN A 30 -19.35 20.41 -42.37
C ASN A 30 -18.70 19.04 -42.04
N GLY A 31 -19.32 18.21 -41.21
CA GLY A 31 -18.79 16.93 -40.76
C GLY A 31 -17.63 17.03 -39.77
N ARG A 32 -17.35 18.22 -39.24
CA ARG A 32 -16.36 18.45 -38.17
C ARG A 32 -16.95 18.07 -36.82
N LEU A 33 -16.09 17.70 -35.87
CA LEU A 33 -16.55 17.32 -34.54
C LEU A 33 -17.06 18.55 -33.77
N ALA A 34 -18.10 18.37 -32.97
CA ALA A 34 -18.76 19.42 -32.19
C ALA A 34 -19.36 18.88 -30.89
N VAL A 35 -19.71 19.78 -29.97
CA VAL A 35 -20.36 19.41 -28.70
C VAL A 35 -21.82 19.85 -28.72
N GLY A 36 -22.73 18.89 -28.67
CA GLY A 36 -24.17 19.12 -28.53
C GLY A 36 -24.57 19.14 -27.06
N PHE A 37 -25.44 20.08 -26.67
CA PHE A 37 -26.00 20.12 -25.32
C PHE A 37 -27.52 20.27 -25.35
N ARG A 38 -28.17 19.75 -24.32
CA ARG A 38 -29.60 19.92 -24.05
C ARG A 38 -29.79 20.49 -22.66
N LEU A 39 -30.60 21.53 -22.57
CA LEU A 39 -30.97 22.15 -21.31
C LEU A 39 -32.26 21.53 -20.76
N ASN A 40 -32.46 21.66 -19.45
CA ASN A 40 -33.74 21.39 -18.82
C ASN A 40 -34.76 22.50 -19.16
N ILE A 41 -36.03 22.31 -18.80
CA ILE A 41 -37.13 23.23 -19.18
C ILE A 41 -36.86 24.66 -18.68
N ILE A 42 -36.35 24.80 -17.45
CA ILE A 42 -36.04 26.11 -16.84
C ILE A 42 -34.86 26.77 -17.57
N GLY A 43 -33.80 26.00 -17.84
CA GLY A 43 -32.63 26.42 -18.61
C GLY A 43 -32.99 26.85 -20.02
N ALA A 44 -33.86 26.11 -20.70
CA ALA A 44 -34.31 26.42 -22.05
C ALA A 44 -35.01 27.77 -22.16
N THR A 45 -35.83 28.13 -21.16
CA THR A 45 -36.50 29.45 -21.10
C THR A 45 -35.49 30.55 -20.86
N LYS A 46 -34.63 30.42 -19.83
CA LYS A 46 -33.59 31.41 -19.51
C LYS A 46 -32.63 31.64 -20.68
N PHE A 47 -32.15 30.55 -21.26
CA PHE A 47 -31.22 30.59 -22.38
C PHE A 47 -31.86 31.17 -23.65
N GLY A 48 -33.14 30.88 -23.89
CA GLY A 48 -33.89 31.45 -25.01
C GLY A 48 -34.16 32.95 -24.88
N GLU A 49 -34.25 33.48 -23.66
CA GLU A 49 -34.33 34.92 -23.38
C GLU A 49 -32.96 35.58 -23.50
N LEU A 50 -31.92 34.95 -22.93
CA LEU A 50 -30.53 35.38 -23.02
C LEU A 50 -30.08 35.52 -24.48
N THR A 51 -30.24 34.47 -25.29
CA THR A 51 -29.81 34.49 -26.70
C THR A 51 -30.71 35.37 -27.56
N GLY A 52 -32.00 35.52 -27.20
CA GLY A 52 -32.94 36.41 -27.90
C GLY A 52 -32.63 37.89 -27.69
N ALA A 53 -32.14 38.29 -26.52
CA ALA A 53 -31.68 39.66 -26.26
C ALA A 53 -30.33 39.98 -26.92
N ASN A 54 -29.58 38.94 -27.31
CA ASN A 54 -28.20 39.01 -27.79
C ASN A 54 -28.06 38.62 -29.27
N GLU A 55 -29.14 38.66 -30.06
CA GLU A 55 -29.14 38.23 -31.46
C GLU A 55 -28.07 38.95 -32.30
N PRO A 56 -27.42 38.24 -33.23
CA PRO A 56 -26.38 38.82 -34.07
C PRO A 56 -26.97 39.84 -35.05
N ASP A 57 -26.44 41.05 -35.06
CA ASP A 57 -26.84 42.08 -36.01
C ASP A 57 -26.11 41.87 -37.35
N ARG A 58 -26.77 41.14 -38.24
CA ARG A 58 -26.26 40.83 -39.59
C ARG A 58 -26.05 42.07 -40.45
N SER A 59 -26.62 43.22 -40.10
CA SER A 59 -26.50 44.46 -40.87
C SER A 59 -25.24 45.26 -40.52
N SER A 60 -24.76 45.18 -39.26
CA SER A 60 -23.55 45.83 -38.78
C SER A 60 -22.32 44.91 -38.71
N GLY A 61 -22.50 43.60 -38.93
CA GLY A 61 -21.42 42.60 -38.87
C GLY A 61 -20.93 42.31 -37.45
N PHE A 62 -21.72 42.70 -36.43
CA PHE A 62 -21.37 42.52 -35.02
C PHE A 62 -21.93 41.20 -34.48
N TYR A 63 -21.03 40.30 -34.07
CA TYR A 63 -21.35 39.03 -33.44
C TYR A 63 -21.01 39.06 -31.95
N ARG A 64 -21.87 38.47 -31.11
CA ARG A 64 -21.61 38.31 -29.67
C ARG A 64 -21.04 36.92 -29.41
N HIS A 65 -20.17 36.82 -28.41
CA HIS A 65 -19.57 35.56 -27.96
C HIS A 65 -20.21 35.12 -26.65
N LEU A 66 -20.62 33.86 -26.57
CA LEU A 66 -21.16 33.27 -25.36
C LEU A 66 -20.01 32.65 -24.56
N ALA A 67 -19.55 33.34 -23.50
CA ALA A 67 -18.47 32.83 -22.65
C ALA A 67 -18.96 31.68 -21.77
N ILE A 68 -18.25 30.55 -21.81
CA ILE A 68 -18.36 29.43 -20.88
C ILE A 68 -17.30 29.67 -19.80
N ILE A 69 -17.74 29.86 -18.57
CA ILE A 69 -16.86 30.18 -17.43
C ILE A 69 -16.78 28.97 -16.52
N LEU A 70 -15.55 28.59 -16.17
CA LEU A 70 -15.23 27.54 -15.18
C LEU A 70 -14.28 28.13 -14.15
N ASP A 71 -14.60 27.99 -12.86
CA ASP A 71 -13.78 28.48 -11.74
C ASP A 71 -13.34 29.96 -11.84
N GLY A 72 -14.14 30.79 -12.52
CA GLY A 72 -13.87 32.21 -12.73
C GLY A 72 -13.02 32.54 -13.97
N GLU A 73 -12.57 31.53 -14.71
CA GLU A 73 -11.81 31.67 -15.94
C GLU A 73 -12.68 31.37 -17.17
N VAL A 74 -12.43 32.07 -18.29
CA VAL A 74 -13.16 31.86 -19.55
C VAL A 74 -12.57 30.63 -20.24
N PHE A 75 -13.29 29.53 -20.22
CA PHE A 75 -12.88 28.27 -20.83
C PHE A 75 -13.06 28.27 -22.35
N SER A 76 -14.19 28.80 -22.83
CA SER A 76 -14.47 28.93 -24.27
C SER A 76 -15.44 30.07 -24.54
N ALA A 77 -15.39 30.67 -25.74
CA ALA A 77 -16.23 31.79 -26.11
C ALA A 77 -16.79 31.64 -27.55
N PRO A 78 -17.63 30.62 -27.83
CA PRO A 78 -18.25 30.42 -29.13
C PRO A 78 -19.10 31.62 -29.57
N THR A 79 -19.12 31.89 -30.87
CA THR A 79 -19.97 32.93 -31.47
C THR A 79 -21.44 32.52 -31.48
N LEU A 80 -22.33 33.43 -31.09
CA LEU A 80 -23.77 33.22 -31.17
C LEU A 80 -24.28 33.50 -32.60
N ASN A 81 -24.61 32.44 -33.34
CA ASN A 81 -25.04 32.52 -34.75
C ASN A 81 -26.56 32.70 -34.91
N GLU A 82 -27.33 32.12 -34.00
CA GLU A 82 -28.79 32.15 -33.99
C GLU A 82 -29.34 32.05 -32.57
N ARG A 83 -30.61 32.41 -32.40
CA ARG A 83 -31.30 32.26 -31.13
C ARG A 83 -31.53 30.78 -30.83
N ILE A 84 -30.96 30.31 -29.72
CA ILE A 84 -31.05 28.93 -29.25
C ILE A 84 -31.69 28.87 -27.86
N SER A 85 -32.55 27.88 -27.62
CA SER A 85 -33.31 27.73 -26.38
C SER A 85 -32.99 26.42 -25.66
N GLY A 86 -33.66 25.32 -25.99
CA GLY A 86 -33.53 24.05 -25.26
C GLY A 86 -32.38 23.15 -25.68
N SER A 87 -31.79 23.39 -26.85
CA SER A 87 -30.63 22.64 -27.33
C SER A 87 -29.75 23.55 -28.16
N GLY A 88 -28.45 23.30 -28.12
CA GLY A 88 -27.48 24.02 -28.92
C GLY A 88 -26.29 23.13 -29.27
N GLN A 89 -25.46 23.65 -30.17
CA GLN A 89 -24.25 23.00 -30.61
C GLN A 89 -23.10 24.00 -30.54
N ILE A 90 -22.01 23.57 -29.91
CA ILE A 90 -20.75 24.30 -29.84
C ILE A 90 -19.87 23.74 -30.95
N SER A 91 -19.73 24.52 -32.03
CA SER A 91 -18.92 24.17 -33.19
C SER A 91 -17.58 24.92 -33.14
N GLY A 92 -16.53 24.27 -33.62
CA GLY A 92 -15.15 24.78 -33.63
C GLY A 92 -14.20 23.77 -34.27
N ASP A 93 -12.94 24.14 -34.42
CA ASP A 93 -11.89 23.21 -34.84
C ASP A 93 -11.37 22.43 -33.63
N PHE A 94 -12.24 21.58 -33.07
CA PHE A 94 -11.90 20.74 -31.94
C PHE A 94 -11.26 19.42 -32.38
N THR A 95 -10.28 18.96 -31.62
CA THR A 95 -9.78 17.60 -31.66
C THR A 95 -10.73 16.65 -30.90
N GLY A 96 -10.60 15.33 -31.13
CA GLY A 96 -11.41 14.34 -30.40
C GLY A 96 -11.15 14.34 -28.89
N GLU A 97 -9.98 14.81 -28.46
CA GLU A 97 -9.55 14.89 -27.06
C GLU A 97 -10.17 16.12 -26.37
N GLU A 98 -10.06 17.30 -26.98
CA GLU A 98 -10.68 18.54 -26.50
C GLU A 98 -12.21 18.44 -26.36
N ILE A 99 -12.86 17.67 -27.23
CA ILE A 99 -14.30 17.39 -27.12
C ILE A 99 -14.62 16.56 -25.89
N ASN A 100 -13.84 15.53 -25.61
CA ASN A 100 -14.07 14.68 -24.45
C ASN A 100 -13.82 15.46 -23.15
N GLU A 101 -12.82 16.34 -23.14
CA GLU A 101 -12.54 17.25 -22.03
C GLU A 101 -13.70 18.24 -21.81
N LEU A 102 -14.12 18.96 -22.87
CA LEU A 102 -15.24 19.90 -22.80
C LEU A 102 -16.55 19.21 -22.38
N ILE A 103 -16.82 18.00 -22.89
CA ILE A 103 -17.96 17.19 -22.45
C ILE A 103 -17.81 16.78 -20.97
N GLY A 104 -16.61 16.40 -20.54
CA GLY A 104 -16.31 16.01 -19.16
C GLY A 104 -16.58 17.15 -18.19
N VAL A 105 -16.05 18.33 -18.48
CA VAL A 105 -16.27 19.56 -17.70
C VAL A 105 -17.75 19.92 -17.64
N LEU A 106 -18.45 19.96 -18.79
CA LEU A 106 -19.86 20.32 -18.85
C LEU A 106 -20.78 19.28 -18.19
N LYS A 107 -20.38 18.00 -18.15
CA LYS A 107 -21.12 16.92 -17.45
C LYS A 107 -20.86 16.89 -15.96
N ALA A 108 -19.63 17.18 -15.53
CA ALA A 108 -19.25 17.20 -14.12
C ALA A 108 -20.06 18.24 -13.34
N GLY A 109 -20.47 19.33 -14.01
CA GLY A 109 -21.23 20.42 -13.41
C GLY A 109 -20.40 21.18 -12.37
N ALA A 110 -21.04 22.12 -11.68
CA ALA A 110 -20.40 22.75 -10.52
C ALA A 110 -20.57 21.83 -9.31
N LEU A 111 -19.49 21.61 -8.55
CA LEU A 111 -19.58 20.92 -7.26
C LEU A 111 -20.52 21.70 -6.34
N GLU A 112 -21.51 21.02 -5.74
CA GLU A 112 -22.49 21.65 -4.83
C GLU A 112 -21.82 22.33 -3.62
N VAL A 113 -20.66 21.82 -3.22
CA VAL A 113 -19.82 22.38 -2.17
C VAL A 113 -18.39 22.46 -2.72
N PRO A 114 -17.71 23.63 -2.62
CA PRO A 114 -16.31 23.71 -3.00
C PRO A 114 -15.53 22.73 -2.12
N LEU A 115 -14.89 21.75 -2.76
CA LEU A 115 -13.96 20.89 -2.07
C LEU A 115 -12.83 21.77 -1.53
N LYS A 116 -12.40 21.48 -0.30
CA LYS A 116 -11.13 22.05 0.16
C LYS A 116 -10.07 21.54 -0.82
N LYS A 117 -9.30 22.47 -1.39
CA LYS A 117 -8.21 22.14 -2.32
C LYS A 117 -7.22 21.13 -1.70
N GLU A 118 -7.12 21.14 -0.37
CA GLU A 118 -6.21 20.28 0.39
C GLU A 118 -6.92 19.01 0.88
N PRO A 119 -6.38 17.81 0.57
CA PRO A 119 -6.89 16.56 1.11
C PRO A 119 -6.63 16.48 2.62
N VAL A 120 -7.58 15.92 3.37
CA VAL A 120 -7.45 15.73 4.83
C VAL A 120 -6.42 14.66 5.22
N SER A 121 -6.07 13.80 4.26
CA SER A 121 -5.01 12.81 4.36
C SER A 121 -4.48 12.49 2.97
N GLU A 122 -3.17 12.40 2.84
CA GLU A 122 -2.49 11.99 1.63
C GLU A 122 -1.51 10.86 1.94
N LEU A 123 -1.51 9.83 1.10
CA LEU A 123 -0.59 8.69 1.18
C LEU A 123 -0.05 8.43 -0.22
N THR A 124 1.15 8.92 -0.47
CA THR A 124 1.85 8.76 -1.74
C THR A 124 3.02 7.81 -1.52
N ILE A 125 2.97 6.63 -2.17
CA ILE A 125 3.98 5.59 -2.04
C ILE A 125 4.66 5.40 -3.40
N SER A 126 5.99 5.41 -3.41
CA SER A 126 6.74 5.17 -4.63
C SER A 126 6.53 3.71 -5.10
N PRO A 127 6.35 3.49 -6.40
CA PRO A 127 6.18 2.13 -6.91
C PRO A 127 7.42 1.23 -6.71
N THR A 128 8.61 1.83 -6.61
CA THR A 128 9.86 1.10 -6.28
C THR A 128 9.79 0.55 -4.85
N LEU A 129 9.33 1.34 -3.87
CA LEU A 129 9.12 0.88 -2.50
C LEU A 129 8.08 -0.25 -2.45
N GLY A 130 6.97 -0.10 -3.17
CA GLY A 130 5.95 -1.17 -3.28
C GLY A 130 6.54 -2.50 -3.76
N SER A 131 7.39 -2.45 -4.81
CA SER A 131 8.03 -3.64 -5.37
C SER A 131 9.04 -4.30 -4.42
N ASP A 132 9.80 -3.48 -3.68
CA ASP A 132 10.79 -3.95 -2.73
C ASP A 132 10.11 -4.63 -1.53
N VAL A 133 9.08 -3.98 -0.99
CA VAL A 133 8.28 -4.55 0.10
C VAL A 133 7.57 -5.84 -0.35
N GLN A 134 7.08 -5.90 -1.59
CA GLN A 134 6.49 -7.12 -2.13
C GLN A 134 7.51 -8.27 -2.21
N LYS A 135 8.71 -8.02 -2.76
CA LYS A 135 9.78 -9.03 -2.86
C LYS A 135 10.19 -9.55 -1.48
N LYS A 136 10.46 -8.64 -0.55
CA LYS A 136 10.85 -8.98 0.83
C LYS A 136 9.73 -9.69 1.58
N GLY A 137 8.48 -9.24 1.40
CA GLY A 137 7.29 -9.89 1.96
C GLY A 137 7.14 -11.33 1.48
N VAL A 138 7.23 -11.56 0.16
CA VAL A 138 7.16 -12.92 -0.42
C VAL A 138 8.33 -13.78 0.05
N ALA A 139 9.55 -13.24 0.11
CA ALA A 139 10.72 -13.96 0.61
C ALA A 139 10.54 -14.37 2.09
N ALA A 140 10.09 -13.45 2.94
CA ALA A 140 9.80 -13.72 4.35
C ALA A 140 8.71 -14.78 4.53
N ILE A 141 7.61 -14.68 3.77
CA ILE A 141 6.54 -15.69 3.75
C ILE A 141 7.11 -17.05 3.31
N GLY A 142 7.96 -17.08 2.29
CA GLY A 142 8.61 -18.29 1.80
C GLY A 142 9.51 -18.95 2.84
N ILE A 143 10.39 -18.16 3.48
CA ILE A 143 11.29 -18.64 4.55
C ILE A 143 10.47 -19.17 5.74
N ALA A 144 9.46 -18.43 6.20
CA ALA A 144 8.59 -18.85 7.28
C ALA A 144 7.85 -20.15 6.93
N SER A 145 7.32 -20.25 5.71
CA SER A 145 6.63 -21.45 5.22
C SER A 145 7.55 -22.67 5.18
N ILE A 146 8.78 -22.52 4.67
CA ILE A 146 9.76 -23.62 4.62
C ILE A 146 10.15 -24.05 6.02
N ALA A 147 10.42 -23.10 6.93
CA ALA A 147 10.76 -23.41 8.32
C ALA A 147 9.65 -24.21 9.01
N VAL A 148 8.39 -23.82 8.81
CA VAL A 148 7.21 -24.53 9.31
C VAL A 148 7.11 -25.94 8.72
N VAL A 149 7.31 -26.10 7.41
CA VAL A 149 7.27 -27.40 6.72
C VAL A 149 8.35 -28.34 7.27
N VAL A 150 9.59 -27.84 7.40
CA VAL A 150 10.72 -28.60 7.95
C VAL A 150 10.44 -29.04 9.38
N PHE A 151 9.95 -28.13 10.23
CA PHE A 151 9.56 -28.44 11.60
C PHE A 151 8.46 -29.50 11.66
N MET A 152 7.39 -29.35 10.85
CA MET A 152 6.27 -30.28 10.80
C MET A 152 6.68 -31.68 10.38
N ILE A 153 7.43 -31.81 9.29
CA ILE A 153 7.92 -33.11 8.80
C ILE A 153 8.91 -33.72 9.80
N GLY A 154 9.83 -32.92 10.35
CA GLY A 154 10.84 -33.38 11.29
C GLY A 154 10.26 -33.88 12.61
N TYR A 155 9.29 -33.14 13.19
CA TYR A 155 8.72 -33.48 14.49
C TYR A 155 7.56 -34.49 14.40
N TYR A 156 6.62 -34.29 13.47
CA TYR A 156 5.40 -35.11 13.36
C TYR A 156 5.46 -36.21 12.29
N ARG A 157 6.54 -36.30 11.51
CA ARG A 157 6.75 -37.34 10.47
C ARG A 157 5.56 -37.42 9.50
N PHE A 158 4.86 -38.57 9.45
CA PHE A 158 3.72 -38.76 8.55
C PHE A 158 2.57 -37.78 8.85
N SER A 159 2.23 -37.56 10.12
CA SER A 159 1.23 -36.55 10.50
C SER A 159 1.67 -35.15 10.08
N GLY A 160 2.98 -34.89 10.09
CA GLY A 160 3.56 -33.65 9.55
C GLY A 160 3.29 -33.47 8.06
N ILE A 161 3.42 -34.52 7.25
CA ILE A 161 3.08 -34.46 5.80
C ILE A 161 1.60 -34.10 5.61
N VAL A 162 0.71 -34.69 6.40
CA VAL A 162 -0.73 -34.36 6.35
C VAL A 162 -0.96 -32.88 6.70
N ALA A 163 -0.30 -32.35 7.73
CA ALA A 163 -0.38 -30.93 8.07
C ALA A 163 0.17 -30.02 6.96
N VAL A 164 1.27 -30.40 6.30
CA VAL A 164 1.84 -29.63 5.19
C VAL A 164 0.88 -29.59 4.00
N VAL A 165 0.22 -30.71 3.67
CA VAL A 165 -0.82 -30.72 2.62
C VAL A 165 -1.99 -29.81 2.99
N CYS A 166 -2.43 -29.84 4.25
CA CYS A 166 -3.49 -28.95 4.74
C CYS A 166 -3.07 -27.47 4.68
N LEU A 167 -1.81 -27.17 5.03
CA LEU A 167 -1.25 -25.81 4.99
C LEU A 167 -1.16 -25.28 3.55
N LEU A 168 -0.67 -26.09 2.61
CA LEU A 168 -0.61 -25.72 1.20
C LEU A 168 -2.01 -25.47 0.63
N LEU A 169 -2.96 -26.35 0.94
CA LEU A 169 -4.34 -26.16 0.53
C LEU A 169 -4.94 -24.91 1.17
N ASN A 170 -4.65 -24.64 2.44
CA ASN A 170 -5.09 -23.43 3.12
C ASN A 170 -4.59 -22.17 2.40
N LEU A 171 -3.30 -22.12 2.06
CA LEU A 171 -2.71 -20.99 1.33
C LEU A 171 -3.41 -20.76 -0.02
N VAL A 172 -3.66 -21.84 -0.78
CA VAL A 172 -4.38 -21.77 -2.06
C VAL A 172 -5.82 -21.29 -1.87
N LEU A 173 -6.54 -21.79 -0.86
CA LEU A 173 -7.93 -21.39 -0.60
C LEU A 173 -8.04 -19.93 -0.13
N VAL A 174 -7.10 -19.46 0.70
CA VAL A 174 -7.07 -18.06 1.15
C VAL A 174 -6.81 -17.14 -0.03
N MET A 175 -5.79 -17.42 -0.86
CA MET A 175 -5.52 -16.62 -2.06
C MET A 175 -6.67 -16.67 -3.05
N GLY A 176 -7.25 -17.85 -3.30
CA GLY A 176 -8.40 -18.01 -4.20
C GLY A 176 -9.62 -17.23 -3.74
N MET A 177 -9.89 -17.22 -2.42
CA MET A 177 -11.00 -16.43 -1.87
C MET A 177 -10.73 -14.92 -1.92
N MET A 178 -9.49 -14.48 -1.68
CA MET A 178 -9.11 -13.08 -1.82
C MET A 178 -9.35 -12.58 -3.25
N ILE A 179 -8.95 -13.37 -4.24
CA ILE A 179 -9.20 -13.07 -5.66
C ILE A 179 -10.70 -13.08 -5.96
N PHE A 180 -11.44 -14.04 -5.42
CA PHE A 180 -12.89 -14.17 -5.65
C PHE A 180 -13.72 -12.99 -5.14
N ILE A 181 -13.34 -12.39 -4.01
CA ILE A 181 -14.05 -11.24 -3.42
C ILE A 181 -13.43 -9.90 -3.91
N GLU A 182 -12.43 -9.94 -4.79
CA GLU A 182 -11.68 -8.76 -5.23
C GLU A 182 -11.09 -7.96 -4.04
N ALA A 183 -10.68 -8.67 -2.99
CA ALA A 183 -10.12 -8.06 -1.80
C ALA A 183 -8.68 -7.59 -2.06
N THR A 184 -8.38 -6.35 -1.66
CA THR A 184 -7.06 -5.74 -1.87
C THR A 184 -5.99 -6.37 -0.98
N PHE A 185 -4.82 -6.67 -1.55
CA PHE A 185 -3.63 -7.10 -0.81
C PHE A 185 -2.86 -5.88 -0.29
N THR A 186 -3.03 -5.56 0.99
CA THR A 186 -2.26 -4.51 1.68
C THR A 186 -1.00 -5.07 2.33
N LEU A 187 -0.04 -4.21 2.69
CA LEU A 187 1.15 -4.61 3.45
C LEU A 187 0.80 -5.27 4.79
N PRO A 188 -0.12 -4.70 5.61
CA PRO A 188 -0.68 -5.42 6.75
C PRO A 188 -1.38 -6.73 6.36
N GLY A 189 -2.07 -6.78 5.23
CA GLY A 189 -2.69 -8.01 4.70
C GLY A 189 -1.69 -9.15 4.50
N LEU A 190 -0.47 -8.87 4.02
CA LEU A 190 0.60 -9.88 3.92
C LEU A 190 1.03 -10.39 5.31
N ALA A 191 1.13 -9.51 6.31
CA ALA A 191 1.39 -9.92 7.69
C ALA A 191 0.25 -10.81 8.24
N GLY A 192 -1.00 -10.51 7.87
CA GLY A 192 -2.16 -11.36 8.14
C GLY A 192 -1.98 -12.76 7.55
N LEU A 193 -1.51 -12.85 6.31
CA LEU A 193 -1.23 -14.13 5.66
C LEU A 193 -0.13 -14.92 6.40
N VAL A 194 0.98 -14.28 6.80
CA VAL A 194 2.02 -14.92 7.64
C VAL A 194 1.45 -15.43 8.96
N LEU A 195 0.62 -14.62 9.63
CA LEU A 195 -0.04 -15.01 10.88
C LEU A 195 -0.95 -16.23 10.68
N THR A 196 -1.71 -16.28 9.56
CA THR A 196 -2.59 -17.42 9.27
C THR A 196 -1.82 -18.71 9.01
N ILE A 197 -0.60 -18.65 8.46
CA ILE A 197 0.28 -19.83 8.32
C ILE A 197 0.63 -20.41 9.69
N GLY A 198 1.00 -19.54 10.65
CA GLY A 198 1.30 -19.96 12.02
C GLY A 198 0.08 -20.56 12.74
N MET A 199 -1.07 -19.91 12.64
CA MET A 199 -2.31 -20.40 13.27
C MET A 199 -2.84 -21.68 12.61
N ALA A 200 -2.69 -21.85 11.29
CA ALA A 200 -3.15 -23.05 10.59
C ALA A 200 -2.39 -24.31 10.99
N VAL A 201 -1.13 -24.13 11.40
CA VAL A 201 -0.28 -25.17 11.93
C VAL A 201 -0.67 -25.51 13.37
N ASP A 202 -1.06 -24.53 14.18
CA ASP A 202 -1.46 -24.73 15.58
C ASP A 202 -2.66 -25.67 15.74
N ALA A 203 -3.71 -25.50 14.91
CA ALA A 203 -4.86 -26.41 14.90
C ALA A 203 -4.46 -27.86 14.62
N ASN A 204 -3.53 -28.07 13.69
CA ASN A 204 -2.99 -29.39 13.36
C ASN A 204 -2.17 -29.97 14.51
N VAL A 205 -1.32 -29.15 15.16
CA VAL A 205 -0.54 -29.53 16.35
C VAL A 205 -1.45 -30.00 17.49
N LEU A 206 -2.53 -29.28 17.78
CA LEU A 206 -3.48 -29.62 18.84
C LEU A 206 -4.16 -30.97 18.57
N ILE A 207 -4.57 -31.23 17.32
CA ILE A 207 -5.10 -32.53 16.91
C ILE A 207 -4.06 -33.63 17.11
N PHE A 208 -2.81 -33.41 16.70
CA PHE A 208 -1.77 -34.43 16.76
C PHE A 208 -1.36 -34.77 18.19
N GLU A 209 -1.26 -33.79 19.08
CA GLU A 209 -1.02 -34.05 20.50
C GLU A 209 -2.19 -34.80 21.14
N ARG A 210 -3.44 -34.49 20.76
CA ARG A 210 -4.61 -35.23 21.24
C ARG A 210 -4.60 -36.69 20.77
N ILE A 211 -4.26 -36.94 19.50
CA ILE A 211 -4.10 -38.29 18.95
C ILE A 211 -2.97 -39.03 19.69
N ARG A 212 -1.85 -38.35 19.95
CA ARG A 212 -0.70 -38.91 20.66
C ARG A 212 -1.04 -39.27 22.11
N GLU A 213 -1.78 -38.41 22.81
CA GLU A 213 -2.26 -38.67 24.18
C GLU A 213 -3.11 -39.95 24.23
N GLU A 214 -4.01 -40.11 23.26
CA GLU A 214 -4.89 -41.27 23.20
C GLU A 214 -4.13 -42.56 22.82
N GLN A 215 -3.11 -42.47 21.96
CA GLN A 215 -2.23 -43.61 21.65
C GLN A 215 -1.39 -44.03 22.86
N ARG A 216 -0.89 -43.08 23.67
CA ARG A 216 -0.16 -43.39 24.91
C ARG A 216 -1.03 -44.08 25.95
N ARG A 217 -2.36 -43.88 25.90
CA ARG A 217 -3.34 -44.60 26.73
C ARG A 217 -3.65 -46.01 26.22
N GLY A 218 -3.00 -46.47 25.16
CA GLY A 218 -3.23 -47.79 24.55
C GLY A 218 -4.38 -47.83 23.56
N GLY A 219 -4.93 -46.68 23.16
CA GLY A 219 -5.94 -46.61 22.11
C GLY A 219 -5.42 -47.10 20.76
N THR A 220 -6.25 -47.86 20.04
CA THR A 220 -5.92 -48.24 18.64
C THR A 220 -5.80 -46.98 17.78
N VAL A 221 -4.97 -47.02 16.72
CA VAL A 221 -4.72 -45.85 15.85
C VAL A 221 -6.01 -45.21 15.34
N ARG A 222 -6.99 -46.03 14.92
CA ARG A 222 -8.32 -45.57 14.48
C ARG A 222 -9.10 -44.84 15.58
N MET A 223 -9.19 -45.46 16.76
CA MET A 223 -9.88 -44.86 17.91
C MET A 223 -9.19 -43.57 18.35
N ALA A 224 -7.86 -43.54 18.32
CA ALA A 224 -7.07 -42.36 18.65
C ALA A 224 -7.31 -41.21 17.67
N ILE A 225 -7.41 -41.48 16.36
CA ILE A 225 -7.78 -40.47 15.35
C ILE A 225 -9.20 -39.96 15.61
N GLN A 226 -10.19 -40.83 15.76
CA GLN A 226 -11.58 -40.43 15.98
C GLN A 226 -11.77 -39.60 17.26
N ASN A 227 -11.21 -40.07 18.38
CA ASN A 227 -11.26 -39.35 19.66
C ASN A 227 -10.42 -38.06 19.62
N GLY A 228 -9.30 -38.09 18.89
CA GLY A 228 -8.42 -36.95 18.65
C GLY A 228 -9.15 -35.80 18.00
N PHE A 229 -9.70 -36.04 16.80
CA PHE A 229 -10.48 -35.05 16.06
C PHE A 229 -11.76 -34.62 16.80
N GLY A 230 -12.49 -35.57 17.41
CA GLY A 230 -13.74 -35.26 18.12
C GLY A 230 -13.55 -34.30 19.30
N ARG A 231 -12.51 -34.52 20.12
CA ARG A 231 -12.22 -33.63 21.27
C ARG A 231 -11.57 -32.33 20.81
N ALA A 232 -10.61 -32.40 19.90
CA ALA A 232 -9.91 -31.22 19.38
C ALA A 232 -10.85 -30.25 18.65
N PHE A 233 -11.91 -30.75 17.98
CA PHE A 233 -12.88 -29.93 17.26
C PHE A 233 -13.44 -28.79 18.13
N THR A 234 -13.96 -29.12 19.31
CA THR A 234 -14.57 -28.11 20.20
C THR A 234 -13.54 -27.08 20.66
N THR A 235 -12.33 -27.51 21.00
CA THR A 235 -11.25 -26.61 21.45
C THR A 235 -10.77 -25.70 20.33
N ILE A 236 -10.66 -26.20 19.10
CA ILE A 236 -10.20 -25.42 17.94
C ILE A 236 -11.25 -24.38 17.54
N VAL A 237 -12.54 -24.78 17.49
CA VAL A 237 -13.63 -23.85 17.23
C VAL A 237 -13.65 -22.76 18.30
N ASP A 238 -13.57 -23.12 19.57
CA ASP A 238 -13.61 -22.16 20.68
C ASP A 238 -12.43 -21.16 20.62
N ALA A 239 -11.23 -21.62 20.28
CA ALA A 239 -10.06 -20.75 20.13
C ALA A 239 -10.22 -19.78 18.95
N ASN A 240 -10.64 -20.28 17.78
CA ASN A 240 -10.71 -19.49 16.55
C ASN A 240 -11.92 -18.55 16.48
N VAL A 241 -13.01 -18.82 17.20
CA VAL A 241 -14.16 -17.90 17.25
C VAL A 241 -13.76 -16.58 17.90
N THR A 242 -12.91 -16.60 18.93
CA THR A 242 -12.45 -15.35 19.58
C THR A 242 -11.62 -14.47 18.63
N THR A 243 -10.73 -15.06 17.83
CA THR A 243 -9.95 -14.34 16.82
C THR A 243 -10.81 -13.88 15.64
N LEU A 244 -11.84 -14.66 15.26
CA LEU A 244 -12.79 -14.25 14.24
C LEU A 244 -13.63 -13.04 14.67
N LEU A 245 -14.03 -12.97 15.95
CA LEU A 245 -14.70 -11.78 16.50
C LEU A 245 -13.81 -10.53 16.42
N VAL A 246 -12.52 -10.66 16.73
CA VAL A 246 -11.56 -9.55 16.59
C VAL A 246 -11.44 -9.12 15.13
N ALA A 247 -11.33 -10.07 14.20
CA ALA A 247 -11.27 -9.75 12.77
C ALA A 247 -12.52 -8.97 12.29
N VAL A 248 -13.72 -9.35 12.75
CA VAL A 248 -14.96 -8.63 12.41
C VAL A 248 -14.96 -7.20 12.96
N VAL A 249 -14.56 -7.02 14.22
CA VAL A 249 -14.50 -5.68 14.84
C VAL A 249 -13.46 -4.80 14.13
N LEU A 250 -12.30 -5.36 13.79
CA LEU A 250 -11.26 -4.66 13.03
C LEU A 250 -11.71 -4.30 11.61
N TYR A 251 -12.52 -5.13 10.96
CA TYR A 251 -13.07 -4.82 9.64
C TYR A 251 -14.08 -3.65 9.70
N MET A 252 -14.94 -3.62 10.73
CA MET A 252 -15.96 -2.57 10.86
C MET A 252 -15.39 -1.20 11.25
N ILE A 253 -14.41 -1.17 12.16
CA ILE A 253 -13.91 0.07 12.78
C ILE A 253 -12.51 0.46 12.28
N GLY A 254 -11.75 -0.50 11.74
CA GLY A 254 -10.38 -0.27 11.27
C GLY A 254 -10.32 0.63 10.04
N THR A 255 -9.15 1.26 9.86
CA THR A 255 -8.79 2.03 8.66
C THR A 255 -8.57 1.11 7.46
N ASP A 256 -8.49 1.66 6.25
CA ASP A 256 -8.39 0.85 5.02
C ASP A 256 -7.19 -0.10 5.01
N GLN A 257 -6.05 0.33 5.56
CA GLN A 257 -4.87 -0.54 5.72
C GLN A 257 -5.14 -1.72 6.66
N VAL A 258 -5.84 -1.49 7.79
CA VAL A 258 -6.18 -2.49 8.81
C VAL A 258 -7.31 -3.40 8.34
N ARG A 259 -8.25 -2.90 7.52
CA ARG A 259 -9.32 -3.70 6.91
C ARG A 259 -8.76 -4.82 6.05
N GLY A 260 -7.71 -4.57 5.26
CA GLY A 260 -7.03 -5.62 4.49
C GLY A 260 -6.44 -6.73 5.37
N PHE A 261 -5.85 -6.37 6.51
CA PHE A 261 -5.41 -7.34 7.52
C PHE A 261 -6.58 -8.12 8.13
N ALA A 262 -7.69 -7.45 8.45
CA ALA A 262 -8.86 -8.08 9.02
C ALA A 262 -9.50 -9.12 8.07
N VAL A 263 -9.61 -8.79 6.77
CA VAL A 263 -10.16 -9.69 5.75
C VAL A 263 -9.29 -10.93 5.57
N THR A 264 -7.97 -10.75 5.44
CA THR A 264 -7.03 -11.87 5.30
C THR A 264 -7.03 -12.77 6.53
N LEU A 265 -7.10 -12.18 7.74
CA LEU A 265 -7.22 -12.91 9.00
C LEU A 265 -8.52 -13.73 9.08
N PHE A 266 -9.66 -13.11 8.75
CA PHE A 266 -10.97 -13.75 8.77
C PHE A 266 -11.03 -14.96 7.83
N ILE A 267 -10.68 -14.75 6.55
CA ILE A 267 -10.67 -15.80 5.54
C ILE A 267 -9.67 -16.90 5.94
N GLY A 268 -8.48 -16.51 6.40
CA GLY A 268 -7.43 -17.43 6.83
C GLY A 268 -7.85 -18.36 7.96
N ILE A 269 -8.55 -17.85 8.96
CA ILE A 269 -9.06 -18.67 10.08
C ILE A 269 -10.15 -19.64 9.60
N VAL A 270 -11.12 -19.15 8.81
CA VAL A 270 -12.23 -19.98 8.30
C VAL A 270 -11.69 -21.11 7.42
N MET A 271 -10.80 -20.79 6.48
CA MET A 271 -10.18 -21.78 5.59
C MET A 271 -9.24 -22.72 6.34
N SER A 272 -8.53 -22.22 7.36
CA SER A 272 -7.69 -23.03 8.22
C SER A 272 -8.51 -24.06 9.00
N MET A 273 -9.64 -23.66 9.58
CA MET A 273 -10.52 -24.57 10.30
C MET A 273 -11.08 -25.65 9.37
N PHE A 274 -11.50 -25.28 8.16
CA PHE A 274 -11.97 -26.23 7.16
C PHE A 274 -10.88 -27.23 6.78
N THR A 275 -9.67 -26.75 6.44
CA THR A 275 -8.57 -27.61 6.03
C THR A 275 -8.08 -28.52 7.16
N ALA A 276 -7.92 -28.02 8.38
CA ALA A 276 -7.48 -28.84 9.51
C ALA A 276 -8.54 -29.87 9.94
N LEU A 277 -9.81 -29.47 10.07
CA LEU A 277 -10.86 -30.33 10.65
C LEU A 277 -11.49 -31.29 9.65
N TYR A 278 -11.67 -30.85 8.40
CA TYR A 278 -12.30 -31.66 7.36
C TYR A 278 -11.25 -32.37 6.49
N VAL A 279 -10.35 -31.61 5.85
CA VAL A 279 -9.36 -32.19 4.93
C VAL A 279 -8.33 -33.02 5.69
N GLY A 280 -7.84 -32.54 6.83
CA GLY A 280 -6.93 -33.29 7.69
C GLY A 280 -7.53 -34.62 8.11
N ARG A 281 -8.77 -34.63 8.60
CA ARG A 281 -9.49 -35.86 8.97
C ARG A 281 -9.64 -36.81 7.80
N LEU A 282 -10.03 -36.30 6.63
CA LEU A 282 -10.17 -37.10 5.41
C LEU A 282 -8.85 -37.78 5.02
N LEU A 283 -7.71 -37.07 5.10
CA LEU A 283 -6.40 -37.63 4.79
C LEU A 283 -6.00 -38.75 5.76
N PHE A 284 -6.28 -38.60 7.06
CA PHE A 284 -6.06 -39.66 8.04
C PHE A 284 -6.96 -40.88 7.78
N ASP A 285 -8.23 -40.68 7.48
CA ASP A 285 -9.18 -41.76 7.19
C ASP A 285 -8.78 -42.54 5.92
N ILE A 286 -8.30 -41.86 4.87
CA ILE A 286 -7.79 -42.48 3.64
C ILE A 286 -6.52 -43.30 3.92
N TRP A 287 -5.59 -42.74 4.70
CA TRP A 287 -4.35 -43.41 5.04
C TRP A 287 -4.60 -44.67 5.90
N GLU A 288 -5.48 -44.58 6.91
CA GLU A 288 -5.82 -45.69 7.79
C GLU A 288 -6.40 -46.88 6.99
N ARG A 289 -7.25 -46.60 5.99
CA ARG A 289 -7.83 -47.65 5.12
C ARG A 289 -6.77 -48.36 4.29
N ARG A 290 -5.70 -47.67 3.86
CA ARG A 290 -4.62 -48.25 3.04
C ARG A 290 -3.56 -48.97 3.87
N LYS A 291 -3.28 -48.54 5.10
CA LYS A 291 -2.19 -49.06 5.96
C LYS A 291 -2.66 -49.44 7.38
N ARG A 292 -3.59 -50.38 7.45
CA ARG A 292 -4.31 -50.84 8.66
C ARG A 292 -3.44 -51.30 9.85
N ARG A 293 -2.12 -51.53 9.69
CA ARG A 293 -1.21 -52.06 10.74
C ARG A 293 0.00 -51.18 11.06
N GLU A 294 0.15 -50.00 10.46
CA GLU A 294 1.26 -49.10 10.79
C GLU A 294 0.95 -48.28 12.06
N GLN A 295 1.85 -48.33 13.04
CA GLN A 295 1.81 -47.43 14.19
C GLN A 295 2.19 -46.02 13.74
N LEU A 296 1.41 -45.01 14.14
CA LEU A 296 1.78 -43.61 13.95
C LEU A 296 2.99 -43.30 14.83
N LYS A 297 4.17 -43.26 14.21
CA LYS A 297 5.40 -42.83 14.89
C LYS A 297 5.45 -41.32 14.88
N MET A 298 5.33 -40.71 16.05
CA MET A 298 5.57 -39.29 16.28
C MET A 298 6.80 -39.13 17.16
N ASN A 299 7.67 -38.17 16.84
CA ASN A 299 8.80 -37.88 17.71
C ASN A 299 8.29 -37.14 18.96
N SER A 300 8.91 -37.40 20.11
CA SER A 300 8.70 -36.63 21.33
C SER A 300 9.98 -35.91 21.69
N LEU A 301 9.89 -34.65 22.14
CA LEU A 301 11.03 -33.91 22.66
C LEU A 301 11.78 -34.73 23.72
N PRO A 302 13.05 -35.09 23.48
CA PRO A 302 13.83 -35.87 24.43
C PRO A 302 14.03 -35.04 25.71
N GLY A 303 13.64 -35.60 26.86
CA GLY A 303 13.84 -35.00 28.18
C GLY A 303 12.71 -34.11 28.71
N ILE A 304 11.62 -33.88 27.96
CA ILE A 304 10.44 -33.14 28.44
C ILE A 304 9.25 -34.08 28.67
N ALA A 305 9.15 -35.16 27.89
CA ALA A 305 8.08 -36.14 28.02
C ALA A 305 8.13 -36.83 29.40
N GLY A 306 7.10 -36.58 30.24
CA GLY A 306 6.94 -37.21 31.55
C GLY A 306 7.61 -36.47 32.73
N ARG A 307 8.19 -35.28 32.52
CA ARG A 307 8.67 -34.44 33.63
C ARG A 307 7.58 -33.51 34.13
N GLU A 308 7.26 -33.60 35.42
CA GLU A 308 6.35 -32.67 36.09
C GLU A 308 7.12 -31.40 36.48
N PHE A 309 7.02 -30.36 35.66
CA PHE A 309 7.54 -29.04 36.03
C PHE A 309 6.57 -28.34 36.97
N ASN A 310 7.04 -28.01 38.19
CA ASN A 310 6.22 -27.28 39.16
C ASN A 310 6.21 -25.77 38.86
N PHE A 311 5.37 -25.36 37.91
CA PHE A 311 5.14 -23.95 37.59
C PHE A 311 4.53 -23.16 38.76
N VAL A 312 3.61 -23.78 39.50
CA VAL A 312 2.90 -23.15 40.63
C VAL A 312 3.87 -22.78 41.76
N GLY A 313 4.85 -23.63 42.04
CA GLY A 313 5.88 -23.36 43.06
C GLY A 313 6.77 -22.17 42.70
N ARG A 314 7.03 -21.93 41.41
CA ARG A 314 7.86 -20.81 40.91
C ARG A 314 7.06 -19.56 40.57
N ARG A 315 5.73 -19.55 40.80
CA ARG A 315 4.84 -18.44 40.43
C ARG A 315 5.27 -17.08 40.99
N ARG A 316 5.85 -17.04 42.21
CA ARG A 316 6.29 -15.78 42.83
C ARG A 316 7.49 -15.18 42.08
N ILE A 317 8.43 -16.02 41.65
CA ILE A 317 9.60 -15.58 40.88
C ILE A 317 9.14 -15.06 39.51
N ALA A 318 8.29 -15.83 38.82
CA ALA A 318 7.73 -15.41 37.53
C ALA A 318 6.93 -14.10 37.64
N ALA A 319 6.12 -13.93 38.69
CA ALA A 319 5.37 -12.71 38.93
C ALA A 319 6.26 -11.50 39.20
N VAL A 320 7.33 -11.66 40.00
CA VAL A 320 8.29 -10.56 40.24
C VAL A 320 9.04 -10.18 38.97
N VAL A 321 9.50 -11.18 38.19
CA VAL A 321 10.19 -10.92 36.92
C VAL A 321 9.27 -10.21 35.93
N SER A 322 8.02 -10.69 35.77
CA SER A 322 7.05 -10.05 34.88
C SER A 322 6.72 -8.62 35.33
N LEU A 323 6.50 -8.42 36.63
CA LEU A 323 6.23 -7.09 37.19
C LEU A 323 7.40 -6.13 36.96
N LEU A 324 8.64 -6.59 37.12
CA LEU A 324 9.83 -5.78 36.83
C LEU A 324 9.90 -5.38 35.35
N VAL A 325 9.63 -6.31 34.44
CA VAL A 325 9.58 -6.01 32.99
C VAL A 325 8.49 -5.00 32.68
N ILE A 326 7.29 -5.16 33.24
CA ILE A 326 6.16 -4.25 33.04
C ILE A 326 6.50 -2.86 33.60
N VAL A 327 7.02 -2.76 34.83
CA VAL A 327 7.32 -1.47 35.47
C VAL A 327 8.45 -0.73 34.74
N CYS A 328 9.56 -1.41 34.44
CA CYS A 328 10.67 -0.81 33.69
C CYS A 328 10.23 -0.39 32.29
N GLY A 329 9.47 -1.25 31.62
CA GLY A 329 8.94 -1.00 30.30
C GLY A 329 7.98 0.18 30.25
N MET A 330 6.99 0.19 31.14
CA MET A 330 6.02 1.29 31.23
C MET A 330 6.68 2.61 31.62
N ALA A 331 7.68 2.60 32.51
CA ALA A 331 8.46 3.79 32.82
C ALA A 331 9.17 4.35 31.57
N SER A 332 9.68 3.48 30.69
CA SER A 332 10.28 3.88 29.42
C SER A 332 9.25 4.44 28.44
N VAL A 333 8.07 3.81 28.32
CA VAL A 333 6.95 4.30 27.49
C VAL A 333 6.50 5.69 27.98
N VAL A 334 6.28 5.87 29.29
CA VAL A 334 5.86 7.14 29.89
C VAL A 334 6.92 8.22 29.69
N LYS A 335 8.23 7.89 29.81
CA LYS A 335 9.32 8.84 29.58
C LYS A 335 9.40 9.30 28.12
N ARG A 336 9.14 8.42 27.16
CA ARG A 336 9.06 8.74 25.71
C ARG A 336 7.79 9.52 25.37
N GLY A 337 6.71 9.32 26.14
CA GLY A 337 5.49 10.12 26.05
C GLY A 337 4.82 10.02 24.69
N LEU A 338 4.48 11.18 24.11
CA LEU A 338 3.88 11.27 22.78
C LEU A 338 4.78 10.63 21.73
N SER A 339 6.12 10.67 21.89
CA SER A 339 7.12 10.19 20.92
C SER A 339 6.94 8.74 20.44
N ASN A 340 6.13 7.93 21.14
CA ASN A 340 5.84 6.53 20.79
C ASN A 340 4.76 6.36 19.71
N PHE A 341 3.90 7.35 19.49
CA PHE A 341 2.80 7.26 18.53
C PHE A 341 3.24 7.71 17.13
N ASP A 342 2.89 6.99 16.08
CA ASP A 342 3.15 7.43 14.71
C ASP A 342 2.25 8.63 14.31
N ILE A 343 2.53 9.24 13.16
CA ILE A 343 1.77 10.38 12.62
C ILE A 343 0.29 10.05 12.43
N ASP A 344 -0.06 8.78 12.19
CA ASP A 344 -1.42 8.25 12.13
C ASP A 344 -2.26 8.59 13.37
N PHE A 345 -1.60 8.72 14.53
CA PHE A 345 -2.26 9.01 15.80
C PHE A 345 -1.97 10.41 16.32
N ARG A 346 -0.93 11.10 15.84
CA ARG A 346 -0.59 12.47 16.28
C ARG A 346 -1.11 13.56 15.36
N GLY A 347 -1.28 13.24 14.07
CA GLY A 347 -1.33 14.23 13.01
C GLY A 347 0.08 14.72 12.70
N GLY A 348 0.28 15.15 11.45
CA GLY A 348 1.59 15.57 10.96
C GLY A 348 1.91 14.96 9.62
N ARG A 349 3.19 15.03 9.26
CA ARG A 349 3.71 14.60 7.96
C ARG A 349 4.90 13.69 8.15
N ALA A 350 5.01 12.63 7.35
CA ALA A 350 6.24 11.88 7.24
C ALA A 350 6.69 11.78 5.78
N VAL A 351 7.99 11.95 5.59
CA VAL A 351 8.66 11.82 4.29
C VAL A 351 9.80 10.83 4.45
N SER A 352 9.77 9.77 3.64
CA SER A 352 10.84 8.78 3.55
C SER A 352 11.74 9.10 2.35
N PHE A 353 13.05 9.13 2.56
CA PHE A 353 14.05 9.38 1.52
C PHE A 353 15.27 8.46 1.67
N GLU A 354 16.00 8.29 0.58
CA GLU A 354 17.21 7.46 0.53
C GLU A 354 18.44 8.32 0.26
N LEU A 355 19.50 8.10 1.05
CA LEU A 355 20.83 8.65 0.82
C LEU A 355 21.67 7.59 0.14
N ARG A 356 22.17 7.88 -1.07
CA ARG A 356 23.06 7.03 -1.84
C ARG A 356 24.45 6.94 -1.22
N LYS A 357 24.92 8.06 -0.67
CA LYS A 357 26.23 8.20 -0.03
C LYS A 357 26.06 8.79 1.37
N SER A 358 26.69 8.16 2.35
CA SER A 358 26.68 8.56 3.76
C SER A 358 27.89 7.96 4.48
N PRO A 359 28.58 8.71 5.35
CA PRO A 359 29.64 8.17 6.19
C PRO A 359 29.13 7.00 7.05
N VAL A 360 29.92 5.93 7.15
CA VAL A 360 29.58 4.71 7.93
C VAL A 360 29.42 5.00 9.43
N GLU A 361 30.05 6.06 9.93
CA GLU A 361 29.95 6.50 11.33
C GLU A 361 28.82 7.51 11.58
N ALA A 362 28.16 8.03 10.52
CA ALA A 362 27.10 9.01 10.68
C ALA A 362 25.89 8.41 11.40
N THR A 363 25.46 9.05 12.46
CA THR A 363 24.26 8.70 13.22
C THR A 363 23.04 9.41 12.65
N ALA A 364 21.84 8.90 12.94
CA ALA A 364 20.60 9.61 12.64
C ALA A 364 20.53 11.00 13.30
N GLU A 365 21.33 11.24 14.34
CA GLU A 365 21.41 12.55 15.00
C GLU A 365 22.18 13.56 14.14
N ASP A 366 23.26 13.14 13.46
CA ASP A 366 24.04 14.00 12.56
C ASP A 366 23.22 14.46 11.35
N ILE A 367 22.40 13.56 10.80
CA ILE A 367 21.51 13.86 9.66
C ILE A 367 20.36 14.78 10.10
N ARG A 368 19.84 14.57 11.32
CA ARG A 368 18.86 15.48 11.93
C ARG A 368 19.44 16.87 12.12
N GLU A 369 20.69 16.99 12.57
CA GLU A 369 21.36 18.27 12.75
C GLU A 369 21.54 19.00 11.41
N LYS A 370 21.91 18.29 10.34
CA LYS A 370 21.98 18.86 8.98
C LYS A 370 20.64 19.38 8.48
N LEU A 371 19.57 18.61 8.68
CA LEU A 371 18.22 19.06 8.34
C LEU A 371 17.85 20.32 9.14
N ALA A 372 18.07 20.30 10.46
CA ALA A 372 17.81 21.44 11.34
C ALA A 372 18.62 22.69 10.97
N ALA A 373 19.83 22.55 10.41
CA ALA A 373 20.66 23.68 9.99
C ALA A 373 20.08 24.48 8.81
N VAL A 374 19.20 23.88 8.01
CA VAL A 374 18.55 24.54 6.85
C VAL A 374 17.20 25.18 7.22
N ASP A 375 16.64 24.82 8.37
CA ASP A 375 15.41 25.44 8.89
C ASP A 375 15.71 26.85 9.42
N LYS A 376 15.61 27.86 8.54
CA LYS A 376 15.92 29.27 8.86
C LYS A 376 14.86 29.96 9.72
N ASP A 377 13.63 29.45 9.73
CA ASP A 377 12.47 30.11 10.36
C ASP A 377 11.95 29.35 11.60
N ASN A 378 12.54 28.19 11.92
CA ASN A 378 12.18 27.37 13.09
C ASN A 378 10.71 26.88 13.07
N GLU A 379 10.02 26.99 11.92
CA GLU A 379 8.60 26.66 11.72
C GLU A 379 8.32 25.16 11.89
N LEU A 380 9.33 24.30 11.68
CA LEU A 380 9.21 22.84 11.77
C LEU A 380 9.80 22.25 13.08
N SER A 381 10.31 23.10 13.97
CA SER A 381 11.26 22.71 15.02
C SER A 381 10.64 22.07 16.28
N ASP A 382 9.34 22.19 16.52
CA ASP A 382 8.78 21.81 17.82
C ASP A 382 8.65 20.29 18.02
N SER A 383 8.55 19.48 16.95
CA SER A 383 8.78 18.02 17.08
C SER A 383 9.12 17.36 15.74
N MET A 384 10.40 17.48 15.37
CA MET A 384 11.01 16.62 14.35
C MET A 384 11.49 15.31 14.98
N SER A 385 11.22 14.18 14.33
CA SER A 385 11.90 12.91 14.63
C SER A 385 12.42 12.28 13.35
N LEU A 386 13.68 11.89 13.35
CA LEU A 386 14.29 11.13 12.27
C LEU A 386 14.46 9.68 12.71
N GLU A 387 13.94 8.76 11.91
CA GLU A 387 14.14 7.32 12.10
C GLU A 387 14.96 6.77 10.94
N GLU A 388 16.00 6.00 11.24
CA GLU A 388 16.71 5.21 10.24
C GLU A 388 15.96 3.89 10.03
N LEU A 389 15.57 3.63 8.78
CA LEU A 389 14.83 2.43 8.41
C LEU A 389 15.81 1.26 8.22
N THR A 390 16.20 0.62 9.33
CA THR A 390 17.09 -0.56 9.32
C THR A 390 16.32 -1.85 8.98
N GLY A 391 16.88 -2.72 8.13
CA GLY A 391 16.31 -4.05 7.83
C GLY A 391 15.87 -4.25 6.38
N ILE A 392 16.04 -3.24 5.53
CA ILE A 392 15.93 -3.34 4.08
C ILE A 392 17.36 -3.67 3.57
N GLU A 393 17.92 -4.81 3.99
CA GLU A 393 19.17 -5.29 3.42
C GLU A 393 18.88 -5.75 1.97
N GLY A 394 19.26 -4.92 1.01
CA GLY A 394 19.43 -5.34 -0.38
C GLY A 394 20.64 -6.28 -0.47
N GLU A 395 20.63 -7.14 -1.48
CA GLU A 395 21.63 -8.19 -1.76
C GLU A 395 23.06 -7.70 -2.05
N ASP A 396 23.37 -6.43 -1.84
CA ASP A 396 24.70 -5.87 -2.09
C ASP A 396 25.56 -5.91 -0.82
N GLN A 397 25.91 -7.13 -0.40
CA GLN A 397 27.21 -7.35 0.25
C GLN A 397 28.30 -7.27 -0.82
N ASP A 398 28.53 -6.07 -1.34
CA ASP A 398 29.83 -5.75 -1.91
C ASP A 398 30.43 -4.61 -1.10
N THR A 399 31.60 -4.93 -0.55
CA THR A 399 32.52 -4.04 0.16
C THR A 399 32.80 -2.77 -0.63
N SER A 400 31.94 -1.77 -0.50
CA SER A 400 32.25 -0.38 -0.84
C SER A 400 31.87 0.52 0.32
N THR A 401 32.74 1.48 0.59
CA THR A 401 32.83 2.32 1.79
C THR A 401 31.70 3.36 1.91
N ASP A 402 30.57 3.14 1.23
CA ASP A 402 29.48 4.11 1.06
C ASP A 402 28.15 3.37 0.99
N GLY A 403 27.40 3.38 2.10
CA GLY A 403 26.19 2.56 2.24
C GLY A 403 24.93 3.36 1.93
N ARG A 404 24.06 2.82 1.07
CA ARG A 404 22.71 3.37 0.90
C ARG A 404 21.94 3.27 2.21
N ARG A 405 21.35 4.37 2.66
CA ARG A 405 20.62 4.43 3.94
C ARG A 405 19.30 5.16 3.75
N ARG A 406 18.23 4.53 4.25
CA ARG A 406 16.87 5.09 4.20
C ARG A 406 16.52 5.74 5.52
N PHE A 407 15.94 6.93 5.43
CA PHE A 407 15.51 7.72 6.56
C PHE A 407 14.05 8.10 6.41
N ARG A 408 13.32 8.06 7.53
CA ARG A 408 11.96 8.59 7.63
C ARG A 408 11.99 9.81 8.54
N LEU A 409 11.71 10.95 7.94
CA LEU A 409 11.50 12.20 8.63
C LEU A 409 10.05 12.28 9.05
N ARG A 410 9.77 12.53 10.34
CA ARG A 410 8.43 12.86 10.82
C ARG A 410 8.43 14.26 11.40
N THR A 411 7.38 15.00 11.10
CA THR A 411 7.13 16.34 11.62
C THR A 411 5.72 16.40 12.19
N THR A 412 5.54 17.07 13.31
CA THR A 412 4.22 17.42 13.83
C THR A 412 4.00 18.90 13.60
N THR A 413 3.15 19.27 12.66
CA THR A 413 2.69 20.66 12.55
C THR A 413 1.63 20.92 13.61
N THR A 414 1.93 21.81 14.56
CA THR A 414 1.05 22.24 15.65
C THR A 414 0.11 23.39 15.25
N GLU A 415 0.32 24.03 14.10
CA GLU A 415 -0.53 25.14 13.68
C GLU A 415 -1.79 24.66 12.97
N ASP A 416 -2.92 24.85 13.67
CA ASP A 416 -4.25 24.96 13.09
C ASP A 416 -4.29 26.17 12.15
N GLY A 417 -4.15 25.96 10.84
CA GLY A 417 -4.59 26.96 9.87
C GLY A 417 -3.80 27.05 8.58
N SER A 418 -4.47 26.70 7.49
CA SER A 418 -4.41 27.42 6.20
C SER A 418 -3.07 27.52 5.44
N ALA A 419 -2.04 26.75 5.77
CA ALA A 419 -0.89 26.61 4.89
C ALA A 419 -1.08 25.41 3.95
N GLU A 420 -1.39 25.73 2.68
CA GLU A 420 -1.52 24.83 1.52
C GLU A 420 -0.76 23.50 1.69
N THR A 421 -1.48 22.41 1.96
CA THR A 421 -0.92 21.05 2.20
C THR A 421 0.00 20.58 1.08
N ASP A 422 -0.32 20.87 -0.18
CA ASP A 422 0.56 20.58 -1.33
C ASP A 422 1.86 21.41 -1.26
N SER A 423 1.75 22.70 -0.90
CA SER A 423 2.92 23.54 -0.68
C SER A 423 3.78 23.05 0.49
N VAL A 424 3.21 22.44 1.53
CA VAL A 424 3.96 22.02 2.72
C VAL A 424 4.69 20.71 2.49
N ASN A 425 4.06 19.73 1.82
CA ASN A 425 4.76 18.51 1.40
C ASN A 425 5.90 18.85 0.44
N GLU A 426 5.63 19.73 -0.54
CA GLU A 426 6.65 20.25 -1.45
C GLU A 426 7.73 21.08 -0.72
N LYS A 427 7.37 21.87 0.29
CA LYS A 427 8.33 22.59 1.16
C LYS A 427 9.23 21.64 1.93
N ILE A 428 8.69 20.57 2.52
CA ILE A 428 9.50 19.57 3.25
C ILE A 428 10.42 18.84 2.27
N GLN A 429 9.94 18.49 1.08
CA GLN A 429 10.74 17.87 0.03
C GLN A 429 11.86 18.80 -0.46
N ASN A 430 11.54 20.06 -0.75
CA ASN A 430 12.50 21.09 -1.14
C ASN A 430 13.50 21.38 -0.01
N TRP A 431 13.07 21.32 1.24
CA TRP A 431 13.92 21.47 2.39
C TRP A 431 14.93 20.32 2.51
N ILE A 432 14.47 19.07 2.35
CA ILE A 432 15.36 17.90 2.29
C ILE A 432 16.33 18.04 1.11
N ASP A 433 15.87 18.45 -0.08
CA ASP A 433 16.73 18.74 -1.22
C ASP A 433 17.82 19.74 -0.84
N MET A 434 17.44 20.90 -0.30
CA MET A 434 18.38 21.96 0.12
C MET A 434 19.38 21.50 1.18
N ALA A 435 18.99 20.63 2.11
CA ALA A 435 19.85 20.13 3.17
C ALA A 435 21.01 19.26 2.66
N PHE A 436 20.82 18.57 1.53
CA PHE A 436 21.84 17.69 0.95
C PHE A 436 22.34 18.19 -0.43
N LYS A 437 21.88 19.35 -0.89
CA LYS A 437 22.32 19.96 -2.15
C LYS A 437 23.80 20.33 -2.07
N GLN A 438 24.61 19.75 -2.94
CA GLN A 438 26.07 19.99 -3.05
C GLN A 438 26.91 19.54 -1.83
N ASP A 439 26.40 18.63 -1.00
CA ASP A 439 27.20 18.02 0.05
C ASP A 439 28.13 16.93 -0.54
N ALA A 440 29.41 16.93 -0.15
CA ALA A 440 30.41 15.98 -0.66
C ALA A 440 30.35 14.62 0.05
N GLU A 441 29.77 14.58 1.25
CA GLU A 441 29.69 13.40 2.12
C GLU A 441 28.30 12.75 2.11
N TYR A 442 27.25 13.50 1.76
CA TYR A 442 25.87 13.02 1.73
C TYR A 442 25.24 13.27 0.36
N GLU A 443 24.86 12.22 -0.35
CA GLU A 443 24.22 12.33 -1.67
C GLU A 443 22.80 11.76 -1.59
N LEU A 444 21.79 12.58 -1.84
CA LEU A 444 20.41 12.10 -2.03
C LEU A 444 20.33 11.22 -3.26
N THR A 445 19.54 10.15 -3.18
CA THR A 445 19.20 9.37 -4.37
C THR A 445 18.32 10.25 -5.29
N THR A 446 18.89 10.69 -6.40
CA THR A 446 18.16 11.40 -7.45
C THR A 446 17.83 10.44 -8.58
N MET A 447 16.67 10.63 -9.22
CA MET A 447 16.44 9.95 -10.49
C MET A 447 17.27 10.60 -11.58
N SER A 448 17.88 9.78 -12.44
CA SER A 448 18.54 10.30 -13.64
C SER A 448 18.04 9.60 -14.90
N VAL A 449 17.77 10.39 -15.93
CA VAL A 449 17.19 9.89 -17.18
C VAL A 449 18.18 10.12 -18.31
N THR A 450 18.77 9.05 -18.82
CA THR A 450 19.62 9.10 -20.01
C THR A 450 18.91 8.49 -21.21
N SER A 451 18.65 9.29 -22.24
CA SER A 451 18.03 8.82 -23.49
C SER A 451 19.04 8.69 -24.62
N GLU A 452 18.99 7.58 -25.36
CA GLU A 452 19.66 7.45 -26.66
C GLU A 452 18.88 8.19 -27.76
N PRO A 453 19.53 8.63 -28.86
CA PRO A 453 18.86 9.33 -29.95
C PRO A 453 17.78 8.46 -30.61
N GLU A 454 16.67 9.09 -31.06
CA GLU A 454 15.54 8.33 -31.61
C GLU A 454 15.90 7.55 -32.88
N SER A 455 15.40 6.31 -32.98
CA SER A 455 15.55 5.45 -34.15
C SER A 455 14.18 5.13 -34.78
N LYS A 456 14.17 4.74 -36.05
CA LYS A 456 12.93 4.35 -36.75
C LYS A 456 12.74 2.85 -36.67
N ILE A 457 11.51 2.43 -36.38
CA ILE A 457 11.14 1.02 -36.31
C ILE A 457 10.89 0.51 -37.74
N ASN A 458 11.80 -0.33 -38.24
CA ASN A 458 11.73 -0.95 -39.56
C ASN A 458 11.39 -2.45 -39.46
N ASP A 459 10.32 -2.80 -38.74
CA ASP A 459 9.83 -4.18 -38.63
C ASP A 459 8.50 -4.34 -39.37
N PRO A 460 8.47 -4.95 -40.56
CA PRO A 460 7.24 -5.12 -41.35
C PRO A 460 6.27 -6.18 -40.78
N SER A 461 6.67 -6.94 -39.75
CA SER A 461 5.80 -7.93 -39.10
C SER A 461 4.87 -7.34 -38.03
N ASP A 462 5.14 -6.09 -37.62
CA ASP A 462 4.45 -5.41 -36.52
C ASP A 462 3.66 -4.19 -37.03
N ALA A 463 2.41 -4.42 -37.45
CA ALA A 463 1.61 -3.43 -38.18
C ALA A 463 1.33 -2.12 -37.42
N ASP A 464 1.30 -2.16 -36.09
CA ASP A 464 0.95 -1.01 -35.24
C ASP A 464 2.15 -0.08 -35.01
N TYR A 465 3.37 -0.63 -35.00
CA TYR A 465 4.61 0.09 -34.70
C TYR A 465 5.55 0.24 -35.91
N HIS A 466 5.28 -0.47 -37.01
CA HIS A 466 6.02 -0.29 -38.27
C HIS A 466 5.98 1.18 -38.71
N THR A 467 7.14 1.74 -39.07
CA THR A 467 7.34 3.17 -39.40
C THR A 467 7.19 4.16 -38.23
N GLY A 468 6.98 3.66 -37.02
CA GLY A 468 6.99 4.44 -35.77
C GLY A 468 8.40 4.80 -35.30
N HIS A 469 8.46 5.32 -34.07
CA HIS A 469 9.69 5.81 -33.43
C HIS A 469 10.04 4.96 -32.21
N GLU A 470 11.32 4.64 -32.04
CA GLU A 470 11.86 3.97 -30.86
C GLU A 470 12.87 4.87 -30.17
N VAL A 471 12.73 5.04 -28.86
CA VAL A 471 13.71 5.72 -28.01
C VAL A 471 14.10 4.76 -26.90
N ARG A 472 15.41 4.60 -26.69
CA ARG A 472 15.92 3.83 -25.55
C ARG A 472 16.22 4.79 -24.42
N VAL A 473 15.57 4.56 -23.29
CA VAL A 473 15.73 5.36 -22.08
C VAL A 473 16.31 4.46 -21.00
N SER A 474 17.42 4.91 -20.43
CA SER A 474 17.99 4.37 -19.22
C SER A 474 17.46 5.20 -18.06
N LEU A 475 16.59 4.60 -17.25
CA LEU A 475 16.16 5.17 -15.99
C LEU A 475 17.19 4.74 -14.96
N VAL A 476 18.21 5.56 -14.75
CA VAL A 476 19.30 5.28 -13.82
C VAL A 476 18.84 5.71 -12.43
N SER A 477 18.10 4.81 -11.79
CA SER A 477 18.30 4.52 -10.38
C SER A 477 19.14 3.24 -10.36
N ASP A 478 20.05 3.07 -9.40
CA ASP A 478 20.90 1.87 -9.35
C ASP A 478 20.09 0.54 -9.20
N ASP A 479 18.76 0.60 -9.10
CA ASP A 479 17.82 -0.53 -9.06
C ASP A 479 17.00 -0.68 -10.37
N LYS A 480 16.62 -1.92 -10.71
CA LYS A 480 15.74 -2.21 -11.85
C LYS A 480 14.36 -1.56 -11.64
N VAL A 481 13.88 -0.76 -12.60
CA VAL A 481 12.57 -0.10 -12.57
C VAL A 481 11.50 -1.08 -13.08
N GLN A 482 10.29 -1.10 -12.50
CA GLN A 482 9.19 -1.90 -13.06
C GLN A 482 8.64 -1.28 -14.34
N ARG A 483 8.21 -2.11 -15.28
CA ARG A 483 7.67 -1.69 -16.58
C ARG A 483 6.50 -0.73 -16.43
N GLU A 484 5.61 -1.01 -15.48
CA GLU A 484 4.41 -0.24 -15.22
C GLU A 484 4.74 1.18 -14.74
N ASN A 485 5.84 1.35 -14.01
CA ASN A 485 6.28 2.65 -13.52
C ASN A 485 6.91 3.47 -14.64
N ALA A 486 7.79 2.83 -15.42
CA ALA A 486 8.36 3.43 -16.63
C ALA A 486 7.23 3.82 -17.60
N ARG A 487 6.17 3.01 -17.67
CA ARG A 487 4.98 3.29 -18.50
C ARG A 487 4.22 4.49 -17.99
N ALA A 488 3.96 4.59 -16.69
CA ALA A 488 3.29 5.75 -16.09
C ALA A 488 4.07 7.05 -16.39
N TYR A 489 5.38 7.08 -16.18
CA TYR A 489 6.19 8.28 -16.45
C TYR A 489 6.15 8.73 -17.93
N VAL A 490 6.20 7.78 -18.85
CA VAL A 490 6.11 8.07 -20.29
C VAL A 490 4.70 8.50 -20.66
N ALA A 491 3.68 7.91 -20.05
CA ALA A 491 2.28 8.27 -20.26
C ALA A 491 2.00 9.71 -19.79
N ASP A 492 2.43 10.07 -18.58
CA ASP A 492 2.27 11.42 -18.03
C ASP A 492 3.01 12.46 -18.88
N ALA A 493 4.25 12.16 -19.30
CA ALA A 493 5.02 13.07 -20.14
C ALA A 493 4.41 13.22 -21.55
N LEU A 494 3.85 12.14 -22.12
CA LEU A 494 3.20 12.18 -23.43
C LEU A 494 1.85 12.92 -23.36
N ALA A 495 1.11 12.71 -22.27
CA ALA A 495 -0.13 13.41 -21.96
C ALA A 495 0.10 14.91 -21.80
N ALA A 496 1.16 15.33 -21.08
CA ALA A 496 1.54 16.73 -20.92
C ALA A 496 1.90 17.42 -22.26
N VAL A 497 2.51 16.67 -23.20
CA VAL A 497 2.90 17.21 -24.51
C VAL A 497 1.72 17.27 -25.49
N ARG A 498 0.73 16.38 -25.32
CA ARG A 498 -0.39 16.24 -26.25
C ARG A 498 -1.67 16.95 -25.77
N GLY A 499 -1.77 17.26 -24.49
CA GLY A 499 -2.97 17.86 -23.88
C GLY A 499 -4.05 16.82 -23.60
N GLY A 500 -3.70 15.78 -22.82
CA GLY A 500 -4.52 14.58 -22.66
C GLY A 500 -4.46 13.92 -21.28
N ASP A 501 -5.21 12.83 -21.11
CA ASP A 501 -5.13 11.95 -19.93
C ASP A 501 -4.06 10.85 -20.14
N SER A 502 -3.26 10.59 -19.11
CA SER A 502 -2.23 9.55 -19.06
C SER A 502 -2.77 8.17 -19.47
N SER A 503 -4.03 7.88 -19.15
CA SER A 503 -4.71 6.63 -19.54
C SER A 503 -4.83 6.45 -21.06
N GLN A 504 -4.96 7.54 -21.81
CA GLN A 504 -5.02 7.50 -23.28
C GLN A 504 -3.63 7.46 -23.91
N ALA A 505 -2.69 8.21 -23.33
CA ALA A 505 -1.29 8.20 -23.74
C ALA A 505 -0.69 6.79 -23.66
N GLU A 506 -1.07 6.00 -22.65
CA GLU A 506 -0.65 4.59 -22.48
C GLU A 506 -0.97 3.67 -23.66
N LEU A 507 -1.93 4.02 -24.51
CA LEU A 507 -2.31 3.22 -25.68
C LEU A 507 -1.44 3.52 -26.91
N ASP A 508 -0.66 4.60 -26.90
CA ASP A 508 0.09 5.09 -28.06
C ASP A 508 1.56 4.68 -28.07
N PHE A 509 2.01 3.99 -27.03
CA PHE A 509 3.35 3.44 -26.95
C PHE A 509 3.38 2.08 -26.23
N GLU A 510 4.41 1.30 -26.54
CA GLU A 510 4.75 0.06 -25.86
C GLU A 510 6.14 0.22 -25.23
N ILE A 511 6.32 -0.34 -24.03
CA ILE A 511 7.62 -0.40 -23.37
C ILE A 511 8.12 -1.85 -23.36
N ARG A 512 9.34 -2.05 -23.85
CA ARG A 512 10.05 -3.34 -23.82
C ARG A 512 11.37 -3.22 -23.08
N ALA A 513 11.77 -4.28 -22.39
CA ALA A 513 13.08 -4.32 -21.76
C ALA A 513 14.18 -4.28 -22.83
N ALA A 514 15.14 -3.37 -22.68
CA ALA A 514 16.27 -3.21 -23.60
C ALA A 514 17.55 -3.90 -23.12
N ASP A 515 17.57 -4.42 -21.88
CA ASP A 515 18.73 -5.10 -21.29
C ASP A 515 18.92 -6.53 -21.81
N ASP A 516 17.84 -7.24 -22.12
CA ASP A 516 17.87 -8.61 -22.67
C ASP A 516 16.88 -8.74 -23.86
N PRO A 517 17.38 -8.75 -25.11
CA PRO A 517 16.55 -8.88 -26.31
C PRO A 517 15.75 -10.19 -26.38
N GLY A 518 16.08 -11.21 -25.56
CA GLY A 518 15.39 -12.50 -25.52
C GLY A 518 14.09 -12.51 -24.70
N GLU A 519 13.90 -11.55 -23.78
CA GLU A 519 12.71 -11.41 -22.93
C GLU A 519 12.12 -10.00 -23.01
N PRO A 520 11.51 -9.60 -24.14
CA PRO A 520 10.99 -8.25 -24.34
C PRO A 520 9.87 -7.85 -23.35
N GLY A 521 9.22 -8.85 -22.73
CA GLY A 521 8.17 -8.68 -21.72
C GLY A 521 8.66 -8.71 -20.27
N ALA A 522 9.97 -8.55 -20.01
CA ALA A 522 10.47 -8.53 -18.65
C ALA A 522 9.76 -7.44 -17.82
N ALA A 523 9.27 -7.82 -16.64
CA ALA A 523 8.53 -6.93 -15.75
C ALA A 523 9.42 -5.84 -15.13
N VAL A 524 10.76 -6.02 -15.15
CA VAL A 524 11.71 -5.11 -14.50
C VAL A 524 13.00 -5.00 -15.33
N ALA A 525 13.43 -3.78 -15.64
CA ALA A 525 14.63 -3.48 -16.43
C ALA A 525 15.27 -2.15 -16.00
N THR A 526 16.58 -1.98 -16.25
CA THR A 526 17.28 -0.69 -16.09
C THR A 526 17.20 0.13 -17.36
N LYS A 527 17.11 -0.54 -18.52
CA LYS A 527 16.90 0.12 -19.82
C LYS A 527 15.57 -0.29 -20.44
N TRP A 528 14.84 0.72 -20.90
CA TRP A 528 13.55 0.57 -21.55
C TRP A 528 13.61 1.07 -22.98
N ALA A 529 13.18 0.23 -23.93
CA ALA A 529 12.91 0.62 -25.30
C ALA A 529 11.44 1.04 -25.41
N ILE A 530 11.20 2.33 -25.60
CA ILE A 530 9.87 2.91 -25.76
C ILE A 530 9.58 2.98 -27.25
N ARG A 531 8.55 2.25 -27.70
CA ARG A 531 8.11 2.17 -29.10
C ARG A 531 6.81 2.94 -29.24
N PHE A 532 6.85 4.06 -29.95
CA PHE A 532 5.68 4.88 -30.23
C PHE A 532 5.00 4.43 -31.52
N LYS A 533 3.66 4.39 -31.53
CA LYS A 533 2.85 4.10 -32.72
C LYS A 533 3.07 5.16 -33.80
N LYS A 534 2.72 4.81 -35.04
CA LYS A 534 2.82 5.69 -36.22
C LYS A 534 2.11 7.05 -36.06
N GLY A 535 1.10 7.13 -35.20
CA GLY A 535 0.34 8.37 -34.94
C GLY A 535 1.11 9.45 -34.18
N VAL A 536 2.19 9.10 -33.46
CA VAL A 536 2.96 10.04 -32.65
C VAL A 536 4.05 10.69 -33.50
N LEU A 537 3.98 12.02 -33.65
CA LEU A 537 4.94 12.77 -34.46
C LEU A 537 6.33 12.81 -33.79
N ARG A 538 7.39 12.86 -34.60
CA ARG A 538 8.78 12.94 -34.12
C ARG A 538 9.02 14.09 -33.13
N ASP A 539 8.37 15.24 -33.34
CA ASP A 539 8.47 16.40 -32.44
C ASP A 539 7.84 16.12 -31.07
N GLN A 540 6.70 15.41 -31.06
CA GLN A 540 6.03 14.99 -29.82
C GLN A 540 6.87 13.97 -29.07
N VAL A 541 7.50 13.01 -29.76
CA VAL A 541 8.42 12.05 -29.13
C VAL A 541 9.58 12.78 -28.44
N LYS A 542 10.22 13.73 -29.11
CA LYS A 542 11.33 14.50 -28.52
C LYS A 542 10.90 15.32 -27.32
N LYS A 543 9.76 16.03 -27.44
CA LYS A 543 9.20 16.81 -26.33
C LYS A 543 8.78 15.91 -25.17
N THR A 544 8.24 14.73 -25.44
CA THR A 544 7.85 13.76 -24.40
C THR A 544 9.06 13.32 -23.61
N ILE A 545 10.13 12.90 -24.29
CA ILE A 545 11.36 12.48 -23.62
C ILE A 545 12.03 13.67 -22.90
N ALA A 546 12.04 14.86 -23.49
CA ALA A 546 12.56 16.06 -22.84
C ALA A 546 11.76 16.45 -21.58
N THR A 547 10.43 16.41 -21.65
CA THR A 547 9.53 16.69 -20.52
C THR A 547 9.68 15.64 -19.44
N MET A 548 9.81 14.37 -19.82
CA MET A 548 10.11 13.27 -18.92
C MET A 548 11.47 13.47 -18.23
N THR A 549 12.52 13.81 -18.99
CA THR A 549 13.84 14.14 -18.43
C THR A 549 13.76 15.34 -17.51
N GLU A 550 13.12 16.46 -17.88
CA GLU A 550 13.00 17.64 -17.04
C GLU A 550 12.19 17.40 -15.75
N THR A 551 11.19 16.52 -15.82
CA THR A 551 10.34 16.20 -14.66
C THR A 551 11.06 15.32 -13.65
N ILE A 552 11.99 14.47 -14.11
CA ILE A 552 12.58 13.37 -13.34
C ILE A 552 14.06 13.63 -13.01
N ASP A 553 14.84 14.14 -13.95
CA ASP A 553 16.29 14.25 -13.88
C ASP A 553 16.73 15.27 -12.82
N GLY A 554 17.49 14.80 -11.83
CA GLY A 554 18.06 15.64 -10.78
C GLY A 554 17.10 15.98 -9.63
N LYS A 555 15.84 15.52 -9.65
CA LYS A 555 14.95 15.62 -8.49
C LYS A 555 15.24 14.50 -7.49
N PRO A 556 15.22 14.79 -6.17
CA PRO A 556 15.36 13.76 -5.16
C PRO A 556 14.18 12.79 -5.19
N GLN A 557 14.49 11.49 -5.07
CA GLN A 557 13.49 10.44 -4.99
C GLN A 557 13.00 10.31 -3.54
N PHE A 558 11.72 10.58 -3.33
CA PHE A 558 11.03 10.29 -2.07
C PHE A 558 10.29 8.96 -2.19
N ASP A 559 10.50 8.07 -1.23
CA ASP A 559 9.91 6.73 -1.24
C ASP A 559 8.48 6.72 -0.73
N GLU A 560 8.16 7.62 0.19
CA GLU A 560 6.86 7.69 0.83
C GLU A 560 6.62 9.10 1.35
N VAL A 561 5.45 9.66 1.06
CA VAL A 561 4.98 10.93 1.60
C VAL A 561 3.62 10.67 2.22
N THR A 562 3.52 10.86 3.52
CA THR A 562 2.29 10.67 4.27
C THR A 562 1.94 11.95 5.01
N SER A 563 0.67 12.33 4.93
CA SER A 563 0.13 13.46 5.68
C SER A 563 -1.21 13.09 6.29
N PHE A 564 -1.38 13.47 7.56
CA PHE A 564 -2.65 13.32 8.28
C PHE A 564 -2.97 14.62 9.00
N ALA A 565 -4.15 15.17 8.74
CA ALA A 565 -4.67 16.26 9.54
C ALA A 565 -4.88 15.80 11.00
N SER A 566 -4.63 16.71 11.96
CA SER A 566 -4.80 16.45 13.39
C SER A 566 -6.20 15.93 13.74
N ALA A 567 -7.23 16.38 13.01
CA ALA A 567 -8.60 15.89 13.17
C ALA A 567 -8.75 14.40 12.81
N VAL A 568 -8.19 13.98 11.67
CA VAL A 568 -8.21 12.58 11.21
C VAL A 568 -7.43 11.70 12.17
N ALA A 569 -6.26 12.15 12.62
CA ALA A 569 -5.45 11.40 13.58
C ALA A 569 -6.16 11.22 14.94
N ASN A 570 -6.90 12.23 15.39
CA ASN A 570 -7.70 12.13 16.61
C ASN A 570 -8.87 11.14 16.44
N GLU A 571 -9.54 11.15 15.28
CA GLU A 571 -10.57 10.17 14.95
C GLU A 571 -10.01 8.75 14.86
N MET A 572 -8.86 8.55 14.21
CA MET A 572 -8.17 7.26 14.15
C MET A 572 -7.81 6.73 15.54
N ARG A 573 -7.34 7.61 16.43
CA ARG A 573 -7.05 7.26 17.83
C ARG A 573 -8.30 6.79 18.57
N GLN A 574 -9.41 7.52 18.43
CA GLN A 574 -10.67 7.14 19.07
C GLN A 574 -11.20 5.82 18.52
N SER A 575 -11.20 5.65 17.20
CA SER A 575 -11.61 4.43 16.53
C SER A 575 -10.77 3.22 16.94
N ALA A 576 -9.44 3.37 17.06
CA ALA A 576 -8.56 2.31 17.53
C ALA A 576 -8.87 1.89 18.98
N VAL A 577 -9.09 2.86 19.88
CA VAL A 577 -9.48 2.58 21.28
C VAL A 577 -10.84 1.89 21.34
N LEU A 578 -11.82 2.37 20.57
CA LEU A 578 -13.15 1.76 20.50
C LEU A 578 -13.08 0.33 19.93
N ALA A 579 -12.32 0.09 18.87
CA ALA A 579 -12.13 -1.24 18.29
C ALA A 579 -11.52 -2.21 19.30
N MET A 580 -10.54 -1.76 20.08
CA MET A 580 -9.93 -2.57 21.15
C MET A 580 -10.94 -2.89 22.25
N LEU A 581 -11.72 -1.91 22.71
CA LEU A 581 -12.74 -2.10 23.74
C LEU A 581 -13.85 -3.03 23.28
N PHE A 582 -14.39 -2.83 22.07
CA PHE A 582 -15.42 -3.70 21.51
C PHE A 582 -14.90 -5.13 21.30
N SER A 583 -13.66 -5.29 20.87
CA SER A 583 -13.01 -6.61 20.76
C SER A 583 -12.92 -7.30 22.12
N LEU A 584 -12.48 -6.60 23.17
CA LEU A 584 -12.42 -7.16 24.53
C LEU A 584 -13.81 -7.54 25.06
N ILE A 585 -14.80 -6.67 24.85
CA ILE A 585 -16.19 -6.95 25.25
C ILE A 585 -16.74 -8.16 24.50
N ALA A 586 -16.49 -8.27 23.19
CA ALA A 586 -16.92 -9.40 22.38
C ALA A 586 -16.27 -10.71 22.86
N ILE A 587 -14.97 -10.70 23.18
CA ILE A 587 -14.26 -11.85 23.74
C ILE A 587 -14.86 -12.26 25.09
N VAL A 588 -15.05 -11.31 26.02
CA VAL A 588 -15.67 -11.59 27.33
C VAL A 588 -17.08 -12.13 27.16
N GLY A 589 -17.89 -11.51 26.29
CA GLY A 589 -19.25 -11.95 26.01
C GLY A 589 -19.30 -13.37 25.46
N TYR A 590 -18.41 -13.71 24.54
CA TYR A 590 -18.30 -15.07 24.00
C TYR A 590 -17.86 -16.08 25.07
N ILE A 591 -16.80 -15.79 25.83
CA ILE A 591 -16.30 -16.69 26.88
C ILE A 591 -17.37 -16.86 27.98
N TRP A 592 -18.05 -15.78 28.36
CA TRP A 592 -19.14 -15.84 29.32
C TRP A 592 -20.28 -16.73 28.83
N PHE A 593 -20.73 -16.54 27.59
CA PHE A 593 -21.74 -17.40 26.97
C PHE A 593 -21.30 -18.87 26.91
N ARG A 594 -20.04 -19.10 26.52
CA ARG A 594 -19.48 -20.44 26.32
C ARG A 594 -19.34 -21.24 27.61
N PHE A 595 -18.90 -20.59 28.70
CA PHE A 595 -18.61 -21.24 29.99
C PHE A 595 -19.68 -21.01 31.06
N GLN A 596 -20.74 -20.25 30.74
CA GLN A 596 -21.86 -19.93 31.64
C GLN A 596 -21.43 -19.26 32.96
N ARG A 597 -20.20 -18.72 32.99
CA ARG A 597 -19.62 -18.02 34.15
C ARG A 597 -18.73 -16.89 33.66
N ILE A 598 -18.92 -15.71 34.25
CA ILE A 598 -18.17 -14.50 33.87
C ILE A 598 -16.73 -14.53 34.38
N ASP A 599 -16.46 -15.28 35.46
CA ASP A 599 -15.15 -15.37 36.11
C ASP A 599 -14.04 -15.78 35.12
N PHE A 600 -14.35 -16.73 34.22
CA PHE A 600 -13.39 -17.19 33.20
C PHE A 600 -13.09 -16.12 32.15
N GLY A 601 -14.10 -15.34 31.75
CA GLY A 601 -13.93 -14.21 30.82
C GLY A 601 -13.07 -13.11 31.42
N LEU A 602 -13.33 -12.75 32.68
CA LEU A 602 -12.58 -11.70 33.37
C LEU A 602 -11.13 -12.13 33.62
N ALA A 603 -10.89 -13.40 34.00
CA ALA A 603 -9.54 -13.95 34.13
C ALA A 603 -8.76 -13.92 32.81
N ALA A 604 -9.42 -14.25 31.69
CA ALA A 604 -8.81 -14.20 30.37
C ALA A 604 -8.42 -12.75 29.97
N VAL A 605 -9.28 -11.77 30.26
CA VAL A 605 -8.95 -10.35 30.02
C VAL A 605 -7.77 -9.89 30.86
N VAL A 606 -7.71 -10.24 32.14
CA VAL A 606 -6.57 -9.87 32.98
C VAL A 606 -5.27 -10.45 32.44
N ALA A 607 -5.29 -11.71 31.96
CA ALA A 607 -4.14 -12.31 31.31
C ALA A 607 -3.75 -11.60 30.00
N LEU A 608 -4.73 -11.25 29.15
CA LEU A 608 -4.47 -10.50 27.92
C LEU A 608 -3.89 -9.11 28.19
N VAL A 609 -4.44 -8.38 29.16
CA VAL A 609 -3.92 -7.07 29.57
C VAL A 609 -2.49 -7.22 30.08
N HIS A 610 -2.20 -8.23 30.89
CA HIS A 610 -0.85 -8.53 31.34
C HIS A 610 0.09 -8.79 30.15
N ASP A 611 -0.30 -9.63 29.19
CA ASP A 611 0.53 -9.97 28.03
C ASP A 611 0.80 -8.75 27.15
N VAL A 612 -0.22 -7.92 26.93
CA VAL A 612 -0.07 -6.65 26.20
C VAL A 612 0.88 -5.70 26.94
N LEU A 613 0.77 -5.58 28.26
CA LEU A 613 1.69 -4.75 29.07
C LEU A 613 3.12 -5.26 29.03
N VAL A 614 3.33 -6.57 29.00
CA VAL A 614 4.67 -7.17 28.85
C VAL A 614 5.23 -6.88 27.47
N VAL A 615 4.43 -7.00 26.41
CA VAL A 615 4.86 -6.69 25.04
C VAL A 615 5.20 -5.21 24.89
N LEU A 616 4.32 -4.33 25.34
CA LEU A 616 4.55 -2.87 25.34
C LEU A 616 5.75 -2.50 26.22
N GLY A 617 5.97 -3.20 27.32
CA GLY A 617 7.07 -2.96 28.23
C GLY A 617 8.43 -3.52 27.76
N GLY A 618 8.42 -4.58 26.94
CA GLY A 618 9.62 -5.14 26.33
C GLY A 618 10.15 -4.31 25.16
N TRP A 619 9.24 -3.66 24.41
CA TRP A 619 9.56 -2.90 23.20
C TRP A 619 10.56 -1.73 23.37
N PRO A 620 10.52 -0.92 24.45
CA PRO A 620 11.39 0.25 24.58
C PRO A 620 12.71 -0.02 25.33
N LEU A 621 13.08 -1.28 25.60
CA LEU A 621 14.44 -1.59 26.05
C LEU A 621 15.40 -1.21 24.90
N PRO A 622 16.39 -0.32 25.15
CA PRO A 622 17.32 0.11 24.11
C PRO A 622 17.91 -1.14 23.48
N ALA A 623 17.85 -1.19 22.15
CA ALA A 623 18.38 -2.26 21.34
C ALA A 623 19.68 -2.79 21.95
N TRP A 624 19.60 -4.00 22.49
CA TRP A 624 20.79 -4.81 22.67
C TRP A 624 21.45 -4.85 21.28
N PRO A 625 22.72 -4.48 21.12
CA PRO A 625 23.26 -4.14 19.81
C PRO A 625 22.97 -5.26 18.79
N PRO A 626 22.27 -4.97 17.68
CA PRO A 626 21.80 -5.97 16.71
C PRO A 626 22.95 -6.73 16.03
N ARG A 627 24.20 -6.28 16.21
CA ARG A 627 25.40 -6.88 15.63
C ARG A 627 25.73 -8.32 16.08
N LYS A 628 25.10 -8.88 17.14
CA LYS A 628 25.56 -10.18 17.69
C LYS A 628 24.57 -11.35 17.63
N TRP A 629 23.31 -11.16 17.25
CA TRP A 629 22.34 -12.26 17.20
C TRP A 629 22.09 -12.83 15.80
N GLY A 630 22.42 -12.09 14.73
CA GLY A 630 22.45 -12.63 13.36
C GLY A 630 23.48 -13.75 13.15
N SER A 631 24.48 -13.87 14.03
CA SER A 631 25.56 -14.86 13.93
C SER A 631 25.34 -16.13 14.76
N MET A 632 24.26 -16.23 15.54
CA MET A 632 24.03 -17.36 16.47
C MET A 632 22.96 -18.36 16.02
N ALA A 633 22.09 -17.99 15.06
CA ALA A 633 21.07 -18.91 14.53
C ALA A 633 21.52 -19.73 13.30
N VAL A 634 22.69 -19.42 12.71
CA VAL A 634 23.28 -20.19 11.59
C VAL A 634 24.68 -20.67 12.00
N CYS A 635 24.75 -21.46 13.07
CA CYS A 635 25.98 -22.18 13.42
C CYS A 635 25.68 -23.68 13.59
N CYS A 636 25.22 -24.31 12.52
CA CYS A 636 25.23 -25.77 12.42
C CYS A 636 25.24 -26.24 10.96
N SER A 637 26.31 -25.94 10.22
CA SER A 637 26.91 -26.84 9.21
C SER A 637 27.91 -26.05 8.37
N TYR A 638 29.18 -26.07 8.74
CA TYR A 638 30.29 -26.49 7.87
C TYR A 638 31.59 -26.38 8.67
N ARG A 639 31.95 -27.50 9.31
CA ARG A 639 33.26 -27.70 9.93
C ARG A 639 34.10 -28.56 8.99
N THR A 640 34.95 -27.92 8.19
CA THR A 640 36.12 -28.50 7.48
C THR A 640 36.88 -27.29 6.91
N SER A 641 38.06 -26.88 7.36
CA SER A 641 39.32 -27.61 7.38
C SER A 641 40.35 -26.87 8.26
N ARG A 642 41.29 -27.64 8.84
CA ARG A 642 42.42 -27.22 9.67
C ARG A 642 43.39 -26.29 8.94
N SER A 643 44.02 -25.35 9.66
CA SER A 643 45.48 -25.37 9.86
C SER A 643 45.96 -24.29 10.87
N THR A 644 46.69 -24.79 11.90
CA THR A 644 47.77 -24.15 12.69
C THR A 644 47.49 -22.84 13.45
N CYS A 645 47.29 -22.87 14.78
CA CYS A 645 48.29 -22.95 15.87
C CYS A 645 49.43 -21.92 15.80
N ARG A 646 49.26 -20.82 16.54
CA ARG A 646 50.15 -20.46 17.66
C ARG A 646 49.40 -19.62 18.69
#